data_AF-A0AAV2PP66-F1
#
_entry.id   AF-A0AAV2PP66-F1
#
_cell.length_a   1.000
_cell.length_b   1.000
_cell.length_c   1.000
_cell.angle_alpha   90.00
_cell.angle_beta   90.00
_cell.angle_gamma   90.00
#
_symmetry.space_group_name_H-M   'P 1'
#
loop_
_entity.id
_entity.type
_entity.pdbx_description
1 polymer ?
#
loop_
_entity_poly.entity_id
_entity_poly.type
_entity_poly.pdbx_seq_one_letter_code
_entity_poly.pdbx_strand_id
1 'polypeptide(L)'
;MWPDAIQKCDHTISSCLHEYQHKRGELGSAVGSGSAGEKPLSEAWQQALSGATSMSQGQRKRPPPRRPIGKAPENRPVRALMCMGLKNPIRKLCIDIVEWKPFEWFILLTIFANCIALAVYTPFPNADSNEINAQLEEIEIIFMVIFTAECGMKVIAYGLACHQGAYIRSVWNFLDFIIVVIGLVSAALDIIMQGAEVGFDVKALRAFRVLRPLRLVSGVPSLQVVLNAILKAMIPLLNIALLVMFVIIIYAIIGLELFSGALHFTCYDNETGQMMEMPHPCDKAGAGFLCENLDTGDGKFYTCRGGWEGPNFGITNFDNFGLAMLTVFQCITMEGWTDMMYYIADSMGNSWQWMYFLSMIIIGAFFVMNLILGVLSGEFSKEREKAQARGDFMKLRKKQQIEEDLRGYLEWITAAEDIEGEENEKKESDDPHRLVLPGVGNRQGAMSVASPTSLLLFLPLFSMRNSKAVEVEQEKGEDGEETAPTWWQKKKKEFDRIGKSILGFNRRSRRACRKAVKSQAFYWLIIVLVFLNTVVLASEHYRQPDWLTTFQDMTNLFFVVLFTCEMLLKMYSLGFQGYAVSLFNRFDCIIVISSITEVALTRTEIIPPLGVSVLRCVRLLRIFKVTKYWRSLSNLVASLLNSIQSIASLLLLLFLFIIIFALLGMQVFGGRFNFSITEDKPRHNFDTFVQAMLTVFQILTGEDWNVVMYDGIRAYGGVASVGIIGSSYFIILFICGNYILLNVFLAIAVDNLADADSLGDGEGEKEGEGEGEVEGVEVKEGEEIEEGDEKSALNHIAIRENDAASQTKIHIDMIEPKYDEYGEEIIDLEEEGEFVETDGEDGGTEEDKNNDNPTKVLPIPKYTSFFIFSHTNSFRVFCHAVCNHSLFGNIILVCILISSGMLAAEDPLRSDSERNRILNYFDIFFTTVFTIEICLKVISYGFILHPGAFLRSAFNLLDILVVAVSLISFTFKSKLNISQRDGAISVVKILRVLRVLRPLRAINRAKGLKVVVQCVIVAIKTIGNIMLVTCLLEFMFAVIGVQLFKGKFYRCNDRSKELESECKGNYIVYQDGDINRPIVEERLWVKNSFHFDDVSMAMLTLFTVSTFEGWPQI
;
A
#
# COMPACT_ATOMS: atom_id res chain seq x y z
N MET A 1 -8.86 41.86 26.19
CA MET A 1 -9.63 42.54 27.26
C MET A 1 -10.96 41.79 27.39
N TRP A 2 -11.55 41.76 28.58
CA TRP A 2 -12.79 41.05 28.94
C TRP A 2 -14.05 41.54 28.18
N PRO A 3 -15.21 40.83 28.22
CA PRO A 3 -15.42 39.37 28.41
C PRO A 3 -16.62 38.80 27.57
N ASP A 4 -17.04 37.56 27.90
CA ASP A 4 -18.38 36.91 27.81
C ASP A 4 -19.20 36.90 26.49
N ALA A 5 -19.87 35.82 26.01
CA ALA A 5 -20.35 34.51 26.50
C ALA A 5 -21.89 34.38 26.71
N ILE A 6 -22.46 33.36 26.04
CA ILE A 6 -23.67 32.58 26.36
C ILE A 6 -25.02 33.35 26.53
N GLN A 7 -25.94 33.18 25.57
CA GLN A 7 -27.25 32.57 25.86
C GLN A 7 -28.10 32.19 24.62
N LYS A 8 -28.88 31.11 24.79
CA LYS A 8 -30.09 30.66 24.06
C LYS A 8 -29.97 30.09 22.64
N CYS A 9 -30.23 28.78 22.57
CA CYS A 9 -30.89 28.12 21.44
C CYS A 9 -32.42 28.42 21.44
N ASP A 10 -33.18 27.65 20.66
CA ASP A 10 -34.63 27.68 20.48
C ASP A 10 -35.21 28.91 19.77
N HIS A 11 -35.37 28.80 18.44
CA HIS A 11 -36.72 28.58 17.91
C HIS A 11 -36.79 28.17 16.41
N THR A 12 -37.42 27.01 16.18
CA THR A 12 -38.23 26.63 14.99
C THR A 12 -37.68 26.73 13.55
N ILE A 13 -37.80 25.59 12.86
CA ILE A 13 -37.94 25.44 11.41
C ILE A 13 -38.94 26.48 10.86
N SER A 14 -38.44 27.49 10.14
CA SER A 14 -39.28 28.51 9.48
C SER A 14 -38.57 29.29 8.38
N SER A 15 -37.24 29.49 8.48
CA SER A 15 -36.50 30.41 7.59
C SER A 15 -36.38 29.95 6.12
N CYS A 16 -36.37 28.64 5.83
CA CYS A 16 -36.25 28.14 4.45
C CYS A 16 -37.54 28.16 3.62
N LEU A 17 -38.72 28.43 4.21
CA LEU A 17 -39.99 28.37 3.47
C LEU A 17 -40.38 29.72 2.81
N HIS A 18 -39.77 30.83 3.23
CA HIS A 18 -40.31 32.17 2.94
C HIS A 18 -39.81 32.81 1.62
N GLU A 19 -38.81 32.23 0.94
CA GLU A 19 -38.33 32.75 -0.35
C GLU A 19 -39.03 32.08 -1.57
N TYR A 20 -39.75 30.98 -1.37
CA TYR A 20 -40.38 30.22 -2.46
C TYR A 20 -41.77 30.73 -2.90
N GLN A 21 -42.37 31.69 -2.18
CA GLN A 21 -43.74 32.17 -2.48
C GLN A 21 -43.84 33.45 -3.33
N HIS A 22 -42.77 34.25 -3.48
CA HIS A 22 -42.91 35.62 -4.02
C HIS A 22 -42.95 35.76 -5.56
N LYS A 23 -43.07 34.66 -6.33
CA LYS A 23 -43.17 34.70 -7.81
C LYS A 23 -44.22 33.77 -8.43
N ARG A 24 -45.44 33.76 -7.86
CA ARG A 24 -46.67 33.42 -8.61
C ARG A 24 -47.74 34.48 -8.40
N GLY A 25 -47.83 35.42 -9.33
CA GLY A 25 -48.87 36.43 -9.44
C GLY A 25 -48.90 36.99 -10.87
N GLU A 26 -50.09 37.41 -11.31
CA GLU A 26 -50.33 38.13 -12.57
C GLU A 26 -49.93 37.43 -13.89
N LEU A 27 -50.74 36.45 -14.31
CA LEU A 27 -51.58 36.64 -15.52
C LEU A 27 -52.75 35.66 -15.58
N GLY A 28 -53.99 36.19 -15.57
CA GLY A 28 -55.16 35.54 -16.18
C GLY A 28 -55.34 36.04 -17.62
N SER A 29 -56.37 35.65 -18.39
CA SER A 29 -57.53 34.80 -18.10
C SER A 29 -58.15 34.35 -19.43
N ALA A 30 -58.64 33.11 -19.53
CA ALA A 30 -59.60 32.68 -20.55
C ALA A 30 -60.35 31.41 -20.10
N VAL A 31 -61.63 31.28 -20.49
CA VAL A 31 -62.53 30.17 -20.13
C VAL A 31 -62.94 29.43 -21.41
N GLY A 32 -63.03 28.09 -21.38
CA GLY A 32 -63.49 27.31 -22.56
C GLY A 32 -63.52 25.80 -22.35
N SER A 33 -64.68 25.27 -21.97
CA SER A 33 -65.03 23.85 -21.81
C SER A 33 -64.81 22.95 -23.04
N GLY A 34 -64.53 21.65 -22.84
CA GLY A 34 -65.02 20.61 -23.76
C GLY A 34 -64.29 19.26 -23.85
N SER A 35 -64.99 18.18 -23.48
CA SER A 35 -64.85 16.76 -23.92
C SER A 35 -63.52 16.00 -23.72
N ALA A 36 -63.65 14.69 -23.47
CA ALA A 36 -62.56 13.72 -23.62
C ALA A 36 -62.42 13.27 -25.08
N GLY A 37 -61.22 12.78 -25.44
CA GLY A 37 -60.86 12.21 -26.73
C GLY A 37 -59.47 11.57 -26.67
N GLU A 38 -59.26 10.53 -27.47
CA GLU A 38 -58.13 9.58 -27.52
C GLU A 38 -56.71 10.17 -27.39
N LYS A 39 -55.78 9.39 -26.82
CA LYS A 39 -54.33 9.69 -26.76
C LYS A 39 -53.62 9.33 -28.08
N PRO A 40 -52.96 10.27 -28.77
CA PRO A 40 -51.89 9.97 -29.72
C PRO A 40 -50.53 9.84 -29.01
N LEU A 41 -49.50 9.37 -29.71
CA LEU A 41 -48.12 9.40 -29.23
C LEU A 41 -47.56 10.84 -29.17
N SER A 42 -46.58 11.08 -28.31
CA SER A 42 -46.06 12.41 -28.00
C SER A 42 -45.31 13.09 -29.15
N GLU A 43 -45.37 14.42 -29.17
CA GLU A 43 -44.97 15.30 -30.29
C GLU A 43 -43.45 15.32 -30.59
N ALA A 44 -42.64 14.65 -29.76
CA ALA A 44 -41.18 14.58 -29.87
C ALA A 44 -40.67 14.10 -31.24
N TRP A 45 -41.44 13.26 -31.94
CA TRP A 45 -41.06 12.73 -33.27
C TRP A 45 -41.43 13.64 -34.44
N GLN A 46 -42.44 14.51 -34.32
CA GLN A 46 -42.85 15.39 -35.43
C GLN A 46 -41.97 16.64 -35.52
N GLN A 47 -41.44 17.14 -34.40
CA GLN A 47 -40.53 18.29 -34.38
C GLN A 47 -39.14 17.98 -35.00
N ALA A 48 -38.80 16.69 -35.17
CA ALA A 48 -37.55 16.25 -35.79
C ALA A 48 -37.56 16.24 -37.33
N LEU A 49 -38.74 16.22 -37.98
CA LEU A 49 -38.87 15.97 -39.43
C LEU A 49 -39.22 17.21 -40.26
N SER A 50 -39.69 18.30 -39.66
CA SER A 50 -40.11 19.52 -40.37
C SER A 50 -38.95 20.46 -40.76
N GLY A 51 -37.73 20.23 -40.27
CA GLY A 51 -36.56 21.08 -40.55
C GLY A 51 -35.87 20.86 -41.90
N ALA A 52 -36.31 19.87 -42.71
CA ALA A 52 -35.50 19.32 -43.80
C ALA A 52 -35.75 19.90 -45.21
N THR A 53 -36.61 20.91 -45.38
CA THR A 53 -36.92 21.50 -46.71
C THR A 53 -37.05 23.03 -46.71
N SER A 54 -35.93 23.76 -46.72
CA SER A 54 -35.84 25.07 -47.39
C SER A 54 -34.38 25.52 -47.62
N MET A 55 -34.20 26.49 -48.52
CA MET A 55 -32.99 27.29 -48.74
C MET A 55 -31.71 26.57 -49.19
N SER A 56 -31.74 26.04 -50.42
CA SER A 56 -30.58 26.16 -51.31
C SER A 56 -30.33 27.64 -51.65
N GLN A 57 -29.37 28.29 -50.98
CA GLN A 57 -28.56 29.39 -51.55
C GLN A 57 -27.31 29.64 -50.71
N GLY A 58 -26.19 29.98 -51.37
CA GLY A 58 -24.85 29.83 -50.79
C GLY A 58 -24.33 31.02 -49.98
N GLN A 59 -23.91 30.78 -48.74
CA GLN A 59 -22.87 31.56 -48.06
C GLN A 59 -21.85 30.63 -47.39
N ARG A 60 -20.55 30.87 -47.64
CA ARG A 60 -19.46 30.14 -46.98
C ARG A 60 -19.37 30.54 -45.50
N LYS A 61 -20.07 29.82 -44.61
CA LYS A 61 -19.82 29.92 -43.16
C LYS A 61 -18.38 29.46 -42.86
N ARG A 62 -17.68 30.22 -42.02
CA ARG A 62 -16.33 29.88 -41.53
C ARG A 62 -16.43 28.67 -40.58
N PRO A 63 -15.37 27.83 -40.45
CA PRO A 63 -15.32 26.82 -39.41
C PRO A 63 -15.44 27.47 -38.01
N PRO A 64 -15.94 26.73 -37.00
CA PRO A 64 -16.04 27.25 -35.64
C PRO A 64 -14.65 27.64 -35.09
N PRO A 65 -14.57 28.64 -34.20
CA PRO A 65 -13.31 29.00 -33.57
C PRO A 65 -12.78 27.80 -32.78
N ARG A 66 -11.53 27.39 -33.06
CA ARG A 66 -10.79 26.49 -32.17
C ARG A 66 -10.77 27.12 -30.77
N ARG A 67 -11.01 26.32 -29.72
CA ARG A 67 -10.80 26.77 -28.33
C ARG A 67 -9.36 27.32 -28.23
N PRO A 68 -9.15 28.56 -27.76
CA PRO A 68 -7.80 29.12 -27.66
C PRO A 68 -7.00 28.30 -26.64
N ILE A 69 -5.88 27.74 -27.11
CA ILE A 69 -4.91 27.05 -26.25
C ILE A 69 -4.18 28.14 -25.45
N GLY A 70 -4.45 28.20 -24.16
CA GLY A 70 -3.94 29.22 -23.26
C GLY A 70 -4.68 30.57 -23.36
N LYS A 71 -5.24 31.04 -22.25
CA LYS A 71 -5.44 32.48 -22.07
C LYS A 71 -4.07 33.10 -21.81
N ALA A 72 -3.61 34.00 -22.69
CA ALA A 72 -2.52 34.90 -22.32
C ALA A 72 -2.97 35.76 -21.11
N PRO A 73 -2.10 36.04 -20.12
CA PRO A 73 -2.50 36.71 -18.90
C PRO A 73 -3.01 38.13 -19.19
N GLU A 74 -4.22 38.41 -18.68
CA GLU A 74 -5.01 39.62 -18.91
C GLU A 74 -4.50 40.81 -18.07
N ASN A 75 -3.21 41.14 -18.19
CA ASN A 75 -2.58 42.38 -17.69
C ASN A 75 -1.12 42.52 -18.18
N ARG A 76 -0.88 42.61 -19.49
CA ARG A 76 0.46 42.88 -20.06
C ARG A 76 0.84 44.36 -19.83
N PRO A 77 2.01 44.68 -19.22
CA PRO A 77 2.38 46.06 -18.91
C PRO A 77 2.79 46.85 -20.16
N VAL A 78 2.29 48.08 -20.25
CA VAL A 78 2.57 49.02 -21.35
C VAL A 78 4.07 49.25 -21.56
N ARG A 79 4.86 49.25 -20.48
CA ARG A 79 6.33 49.35 -20.49
C ARG A 79 6.95 48.27 -19.59
N ALA A 80 7.93 47.52 -20.09
CA ALA A 80 8.86 46.72 -19.29
C ALA A 80 10.14 47.53 -19.00
N LEU A 81 10.81 47.25 -17.88
CA LEU A 81 12.06 47.93 -17.46
C LEU A 81 11.96 49.48 -17.50
N MET A 82 10.77 50.02 -17.26
CA MET A 82 10.36 51.44 -17.39
C MET A 82 10.50 52.08 -18.80
N CYS A 83 11.36 51.56 -19.68
CA CYS A 83 11.68 52.15 -20.99
C CYS A 83 11.13 51.37 -22.21
N MET A 84 10.86 50.06 -22.11
CA MET A 84 10.54 49.22 -23.29
C MET A 84 9.03 49.02 -23.52
N GLY A 85 8.49 49.75 -24.48
CA GLY A 85 7.10 49.61 -24.94
C GLY A 85 6.85 48.29 -25.69
N LEU A 86 5.57 47.88 -25.74
CA LEU A 86 5.11 46.68 -26.47
C LEU A 86 5.41 46.70 -27.99
N LYS A 87 5.76 47.86 -28.56
CA LYS A 87 6.14 48.03 -29.98
C LYS A 87 7.63 47.83 -30.26
N ASN A 88 8.48 47.68 -29.25
CA ASN A 88 9.93 47.50 -29.46
C ASN A 88 10.20 46.11 -30.08
N PRO A 89 10.94 46.01 -31.20
CA PRO A 89 11.12 44.74 -31.90
C PRO A 89 11.83 43.67 -31.05
N ILE A 90 12.81 44.09 -30.24
CA ILE A 90 13.53 43.20 -29.30
C ILE A 90 12.56 42.62 -28.26
N ARG A 91 11.75 43.47 -27.60
CA ARG A 91 10.76 43.00 -26.60
C ARG A 91 9.73 42.07 -27.24
N LYS A 92 9.28 42.37 -28.45
CA LYS A 92 8.37 41.49 -29.19
C LYS A 92 9.02 40.13 -29.48
N LEU A 93 10.24 40.12 -30.01
CA LEU A 93 10.98 38.88 -30.30
C LEU A 93 11.18 38.02 -29.05
N CYS A 94 11.53 38.61 -27.91
CA CYS A 94 11.63 37.87 -26.64
C CYS A 94 10.29 37.30 -26.17
N ILE A 95 9.17 38.00 -26.37
CA ILE A 95 7.83 37.45 -26.08
C ILE A 95 7.50 36.29 -27.04
N ASP A 96 7.69 36.51 -28.35
CA ASP A 96 7.42 35.52 -29.41
C ASP A 96 8.27 34.23 -29.22
N ILE A 97 9.47 34.32 -28.62
CA ILE A 97 10.33 33.17 -28.25
C ILE A 97 9.91 32.53 -26.92
N VAL A 98 9.69 33.32 -25.86
CA VAL A 98 9.37 32.77 -24.51
C VAL A 98 7.99 32.10 -24.47
N GLU A 99 7.04 32.52 -25.31
CA GLU A 99 5.73 31.88 -25.46
C GLU A 99 5.75 30.68 -26.46
N TRP A 100 6.92 30.32 -27.02
CA TRP A 100 7.06 29.24 -28.01
C TRP A 100 7.26 27.86 -27.34
N LYS A 101 6.32 26.92 -27.55
CA LYS A 101 6.38 25.59 -26.89
C LYS A 101 7.67 24.78 -27.10
N PRO A 102 8.36 24.80 -28.25
CA PRO A 102 9.67 24.18 -28.38
C PRO A 102 10.77 24.77 -27.47
N PHE A 103 10.68 26.06 -27.10
CA PHE A 103 11.61 26.68 -26.16
C PHE A 103 11.41 26.15 -24.73
N GLU A 104 10.16 25.96 -24.31
CA GLU A 104 9.78 25.31 -23.04
C GLU A 104 10.38 23.89 -22.93
N TRP A 105 10.24 23.07 -23.97
CA TRP A 105 10.86 21.74 -24.04
C TRP A 105 12.40 21.78 -24.08
N PHE A 106 12.99 22.75 -24.78
CA PHE A 106 14.45 22.93 -24.83
C PHE A 106 15.05 23.26 -23.46
N ILE A 107 14.44 24.19 -22.72
CA ILE A 107 14.87 24.52 -21.36
C ILE A 107 14.67 23.33 -20.41
N LEU A 108 13.53 22.63 -20.50
CA LEU A 108 13.26 21.42 -19.69
C LEU A 108 14.31 20.32 -19.93
N LEU A 109 14.67 20.06 -21.19
CA LEU A 109 15.73 19.11 -21.55
C LEU A 109 17.11 19.58 -21.08
N THR A 110 17.38 20.89 -21.12
CA THR A 110 18.63 21.49 -20.62
C THR A 110 18.75 21.35 -19.10
N ILE A 111 17.66 21.53 -18.35
CA ILE A 111 17.62 21.27 -16.90
C ILE A 111 17.91 19.80 -16.61
N PHE A 112 17.25 18.87 -17.33
CA PHE A 112 17.46 17.43 -17.15
C PHE A 112 18.90 17.01 -17.47
N ALA A 113 19.48 17.52 -18.57
CA ALA A 113 20.89 17.29 -18.91
C ALA A 113 21.86 17.86 -17.86
N ASN A 114 21.55 19.01 -17.24
CA ASN A 114 22.37 19.52 -16.13
C ASN A 114 22.23 18.70 -14.85
N CYS A 115 21.05 18.12 -14.56
CA CYS A 115 20.88 17.18 -13.46
C CYS A 115 21.73 15.91 -13.67
N ILE A 116 21.81 15.39 -14.90
CA ILE A 116 22.70 14.28 -15.25
C ILE A 116 24.17 14.67 -15.07
N ALA A 117 24.58 15.86 -15.53
CA ALA A 117 25.96 16.34 -15.34
C ALA A 117 26.35 16.41 -13.85
N LEU A 118 25.46 16.89 -12.98
CA LEU A 118 25.66 16.89 -11.52
C LEU A 118 25.72 15.48 -10.92
N ALA A 119 24.99 14.51 -11.47
CA ALA A 119 24.97 13.12 -11.02
C ALA A 119 26.17 12.27 -11.51
N VAL A 120 26.82 12.67 -12.61
CA VAL A 120 28.05 12.03 -13.13
C VAL A 120 29.31 12.61 -12.47
N TYR A 121 29.24 13.81 -11.89
CA TYR A 121 30.34 14.41 -11.13
C TYR A 121 30.76 13.52 -9.96
N THR A 122 32.06 13.25 -9.84
CA THR A 122 32.62 12.35 -8.82
C THR A 122 33.48 13.12 -7.82
N PRO A 123 33.04 13.36 -6.57
CA PRO A 123 33.84 14.07 -5.57
C PRO A 123 35.01 13.21 -5.07
N PHE A 124 36.24 13.74 -5.18
CA PHE A 124 37.46 13.08 -4.69
C PHE A 124 38.00 13.76 -3.40
N PRO A 125 38.71 13.02 -2.54
CA PRO A 125 39.40 13.58 -1.39
C PRO A 125 40.46 14.62 -1.78
N ASN A 126 40.87 15.45 -0.81
CA ASN A 126 42.06 16.31 -0.89
C ASN A 126 42.14 17.29 -2.09
N ALA A 127 41.00 17.59 -2.72
CA ALA A 127 40.88 18.44 -3.92
C ALA A 127 41.50 17.83 -5.21
N ASP A 128 41.63 16.51 -5.28
CA ASP A 128 41.96 15.79 -6.51
C ASP A 128 40.79 15.82 -7.53
N SER A 129 41.05 15.50 -8.81
CA SER A 129 40.02 15.46 -9.85
C SER A 129 40.42 14.61 -11.06
N ASN A 130 39.43 14.07 -11.77
CA ASN A 130 39.62 13.33 -13.03
C ASN A 130 39.27 14.18 -14.26
N GLU A 131 39.67 13.70 -15.45
CA GLU A 131 39.41 14.36 -16.74
C GLU A 131 37.90 14.57 -17.00
N ILE A 132 37.05 13.65 -16.54
CA ILE A 132 35.59 13.73 -16.68
C ILE A 132 35.04 14.93 -15.88
N ASN A 133 35.48 15.13 -14.63
CA ASN A 133 35.08 16.28 -13.82
C ASN A 133 35.53 17.60 -14.46
N ALA A 134 36.73 17.67 -15.04
CA ALA A 134 37.21 18.85 -15.76
C ALA A 134 36.31 19.18 -16.98
N GLN A 135 35.97 18.16 -17.78
CA GLN A 135 35.03 18.32 -18.90
C GLN A 135 33.62 18.72 -18.43
N LEU A 136 33.16 18.22 -17.27
CA LEU A 136 31.89 18.63 -16.66
C LEU A 136 31.91 20.09 -16.18
N GLU A 137 33.03 20.60 -15.65
CA GLU A 137 33.17 22.02 -15.28
C GLU A 137 33.16 22.95 -16.51
N GLU A 138 33.72 22.54 -17.66
CA GLU A 138 33.55 23.27 -18.92
C GLU A 138 32.09 23.29 -19.40
N ILE A 139 31.41 22.13 -19.36
CA ILE A 139 30.01 21.97 -19.76
C ILE A 139 29.06 22.78 -18.85
N GLU A 140 29.40 22.93 -17.55
CA GLU A 140 28.67 23.79 -16.62
C GLU A 140 28.60 25.27 -17.07
N ILE A 141 29.64 25.79 -17.71
CA ILE A 141 29.65 27.16 -18.23
C ILE A 141 28.60 27.30 -19.35
N ILE A 142 28.47 26.29 -20.21
CA ILE A 142 27.46 26.25 -21.29
C ILE A 142 26.05 26.29 -20.70
N PHE A 143 25.77 25.47 -19.68
CA PHE A 143 24.48 25.47 -18.97
C PHE A 143 24.19 26.84 -18.33
N MET A 144 25.18 27.43 -17.64
CA MET A 144 25.05 28.75 -17.01
C MET A 144 24.72 29.84 -18.03
N VAL A 145 25.36 29.84 -19.20
CA VAL A 145 25.07 30.79 -20.30
C VAL A 145 23.64 30.62 -20.83
N ILE A 146 23.17 29.38 -21.05
CA ILE A 146 21.79 29.13 -21.52
C ILE A 146 20.77 29.66 -20.51
N PHE A 147 20.92 29.36 -19.23
CA PHE A 147 20.01 29.84 -18.18
C PHE A 147 20.07 31.35 -17.98
N THR A 148 21.23 31.97 -18.17
CA THR A 148 21.37 33.44 -18.14
C THR A 148 20.65 34.10 -19.32
N ALA A 149 20.76 33.52 -20.52
CA ALA A 149 20.03 33.98 -21.70
C ALA A 149 18.50 33.81 -21.55
N GLU A 150 18.05 32.67 -21.01
CA GLU A 150 16.64 32.41 -20.68
C GLU A 150 16.09 33.46 -19.70
N CYS A 151 16.77 33.67 -18.57
CA CYS A 151 16.41 34.66 -17.57
C CYS A 151 16.38 36.08 -18.17
N GLY A 152 17.38 36.44 -18.98
CA GLY A 152 17.43 37.71 -19.69
C GLY A 152 16.22 37.92 -20.61
N MET A 153 15.84 36.90 -21.40
CA MET A 153 14.66 36.95 -22.27
C MET A 153 13.35 37.07 -21.48
N LYS A 154 13.16 36.29 -20.40
CA LYS A 154 11.99 36.41 -19.50
C LYS A 154 11.91 37.81 -18.87
N VAL A 155 13.03 38.39 -18.41
CA VAL A 155 13.10 39.75 -17.85
C VAL A 155 12.81 40.84 -18.89
N ILE A 156 13.23 40.67 -20.15
CA ILE A 156 12.93 41.61 -21.25
C ILE A 156 11.45 41.53 -21.66
N ALA A 157 10.89 40.33 -21.75
CA ALA A 157 9.51 40.09 -22.17
C ALA A 157 8.49 40.66 -21.17
N TYR A 158 8.58 40.19 -19.92
CA TYR A 158 7.64 40.56 -18.84
C TYR A 158 8.03 41.88 -18.16
N GLY A 159 9.30 41.99 -17.73
CA GLY A 159 9.82 43.12 -16.96
C GLY A 159 10.06 42.77 -15.49
N LEU A 160 11.03 43.45 -14.87
CA LEU A 160 11.66 43.02 -13.61
C LEU A 160 10.70 42.90 -12.39
N ALA A 161 10.17 44.01 -11.87
CA ALA A 161 9.44 44.02 -10.59
C ALA A 161 8.19 44.93 -10.51
N CYS A 162 8.13 46.06 -11.23
CA CYS A 162 7.21 47.18 -10.92
C CYS A 162 5.72 47.00 -11.32
N HIS A 163 5.23 45.79 -11.58
CA HIS A 163 3.84 45.53 -12.01
C HIS A 163 3.38 44.14 -11.53
N GLN A 164 2.09 43.79 -11.66
CA GLN A 164 1.59 42.50 -11.13
C GLN A 164 2.12 41.28 -11.89
N GLY A 165 2.14 41.31 -13.23
CA GLY A 165 2.73 40.24 -14.06
C GLY A 165 4.27 40.23 -14.16
N ALA A 166 4.98 40.81 -13.18
CA ALA A 166 6.43 40.99 -13.24
C ALA A 166 7.18 39.68 -12.98
N TYR A 167 8.35 39.52 -13.61
CA TYR A 167 9.17 38.31 -13.53
C TYR A 167 9.42 37.88 -12.09
N ILE A 168 9.95 38.78 -11.25
CA ILE A 168 10.30 38.50 -9.85
C ILE A 168 9.07 38.25 -8.94
N ARG A 169 7.86 38.60 -9.37
CA ARG A 169 6.63 38.36 -8.56
C ARG A 169 6.07 36.94 -8.66
N SER A 170 6.56 36.13 -9.60
CA SER A 170 6.31 34.68 -9.58
C SER A 170 7.40 34.00 -8.74
N VAL A 171 7.00 33.25 -7.70
CA VAL A 171 7.91 32.53 -6.80
C VAL A 171 8.88 31.62 -7.57
N TRP A 172 8.38 30.95 -8.61
CA TRP A 172 9.16 30.07 -9.48
C TRP A 172 10.23 30.82 -10.28
N ASN A 173 9.86 31.96 -10.89
CA ASN A 173 10.80 32.81 -11.62
C ASN A 173 11.83 33.48 -10.69
N PHE A 174 11.45 33.74 -9.44
CA PHE A 174 12.36 34.29 -8.43
C PHE A 174 13.39 33.24 -7.97
N LEU A 175 12.98 31.99 -7.82
CA LEU A 175 13.88 30.84 -7.63
C LEU A 175 14.81 30.67 -8.85
N ASP A 176 14.28 30.70 -10.08
CA ASP A 176 15.08 30.66 -11.30
C ASP A 176 16.15 31.77 -11.30
N PHE A 177 15.74 33.01 -10.97
CA PHE A 177 16.60 34.20 -10.90
C PHE A 177 17.72 34.06 -9.86
N ILE A 178 17.39 33.65 -8.62
CA ILE A 178 18.39 33.44 -7.56
C ILE A 178 19.46 32.44 -8.01
N ILE A 179 19.06 31.33 -8.63
CA ILE A 179 20.00 30.30 -9.11
C ILE A 179 20.89 30.82 -10.25
N VAL A 180 20.39 31.70 -11.14
CA VAL A 180 21.25 32.39 -12.13
C VAL A 180 22.24 33.32 -11.42
N VAL A 181 21.76 34.16 -10.48
CA VAL A 181 22.60 35.14 -9.80
C VAL A 181 23.70 34.48 -8.97
N ILE A 182 23.40 33.42 -8.20
CA ILE A 182 24.42 32.68 -7.44
C ILE A 182 25.43 32.01 -8.39
N GLY A 183 24.97 31.45 -9.52
CA GLY A 183 25.85 30.86 -10.54
C GLY A 183 26.81 31.90 -11.17
N LEU A 184 26.30 33.09 -11.51
CA LEU A 184 27.11 34.20 -12.01
C LEU A 184 28.10 34.73 -10.96
N VAL A 185 27.68 34.81 -9.69
CA VAL A 185 28.56 35.26 -8.59
C VAL A 185 29.66 34.23 -8.30
N SER A 186 29.36 32.92 -8.30
CA SER A 186 30.39 31.87 -8.22
C SER A 186 31.38 32.02 -9.37
N ALA A 187 30.93 32.03 -10.62
CA ALA A 187 31.81 32.12 -11.78
C ALA A 187 32.65 33.42 -11.79
N ALA A 188 32.08 34.55 -11.35
CA ALA A 188 32.83 35.80 -11.20
C ALA A 188 33.90 35.71 -10.10
N LEU A 189 33.59 35.09 -8.95
CA LEU A 189 34.56 34.88 -7.86
C LEU A 189 35.65 33.88 -8.26
N ASP A 190 35.30 32.75 -8.88
CA ASP A 190 36.22 31.75 -9.43
C ASP A 190 37.21 32.39 -10.45
N ILE A 191 36.78 33.41 -11.22
CA ILE A 191 37.65 34.18 -12.14
C ILE A 191 38.49 35.24 -11.40
N ILE A 192 37.89 36.00 -10.48
CA ILE A 192 38.56 37.11 -9.77
C ILE A 192 39.62 36.59 -8.78
N MET A 193 39.40 35.43 -8.17
CA MET A 193 40.26 34.89 -7.11
C MET A 193 41.41 34.00 -7.61
N GLN A 194 41.58 33.81 -8.92
CA GLN A 194 42.67 33.02 -9.55
C GLN A 194 44.11 33.50 -9.24
N GLY A 195 44.29 34.59 -8.49
CA GLY A 195 45.60 35.12 -8.08
C GLY A 195 45.69 35.54 -6.60
N ALA A 196 44.82 35.03 -5.72
CA ALA A 196 44.81 35.39 -4.30
C ALA A 196 44.89 34.16 -3.39
N GLU A 197 45.98 34.02 -2.62
CA GLU A 197 46.17 32.92 -1.65
C GLU A 197 45.24 32.98 -0.42
N VAL A 198 44.31 33.95 -0.36
CA VAL A 198 43.30 34.05 0.70
C VAL A 198 42.18 33.05 0.39
N GLY A 199 42.33 31.84 0.94
CA GLY A 199 41.40 30.72 0.78
C GLY A 199 40.03 30.95 1.41
N PHE A 200 39.20 31.77 0.76
CA PHE A 200 37.75 31.71 0.94
C PHE A 200 37.24 30.42 0.30
N ASP A 201 36.44 29.61 1.00
CA ASP A 201 36.13 28.26 0.54
C ASP A 201 35.04 28.25 -0.55
N VAL A 202 35.45 28.59 -1.78
CA VAL A 202 34.58 28.70 -2.97
C VAL A 202 33.84 27.39 -3.26
N LYS A 203 34.32 26.25 -2.73
CA LYS A 203 33.63 24.96 -2.78
C LYS A 203 32.23 25.02 -2.15
N ALA A 204 32.05 25.80 -1.07
CA ALA A 204 30.74 26.02 -0.47
C ALA A 204 29.76 26.76 -1.43
N LEU A 205 30.27 27.59 -2.34
CA LEU A 205 29.45 28.22 -3.38
C LEU A 205 29.10 27.24 -4.51
N ARG A 206 29.93 26.21 -4.76
CA ARG A 206 29.61 25.11 -5.69
C ARG A 206 28.43 24.26 -5.18
N ALA A 207 28.27 24.10 -3.87
CA ALA A 207 27.13 23.38 -3.31
C ALA A 207 25.77 23.97 -3.74
N PHE A 208 25.63 25.30 -3.90
CA PHE A 208 24.37 25.92 -4.38
C PHE A 208 23.96 25.49 -5.80
N ARG A 209 24.86 24.88 -6.59
CA ARG A 209 24.53 24.27 -7.89
C ARG A 209 23.48 23.15 -7.73
N VAL A 210 23.37 22.54 -6.54
CA VAL A 210 22.34 21.56 -6.17
C VAL A 210 20.91 22.10 -6.13
N LEU A 211 20.71 23.42 -6.19
CA LEU A 211 19.37 23.99 -6.29
C LEU A 211 18.82 23.95 -7.72
N ARG A 212 19.66 23.70 -8.74
CA ARG A 212 19.23 23.68 -10.16
C ARG A 212 18.14 22.65 -10.49
N PRO A 213 18.13 21.42 -9.92
CA PRO A 213 17.01 20.47 -10.10
C PRO A 213 15.64 21.00 -9.64
N LEU A 214 15.56 21.96 -8.72
CA LEU A 214 14.28 22.60 -8.34
C LEU A 214 13.61 23.33 -9.51
N ARG A 215 14.36 23.68 -10.57
CA ARG A 215 13.81 24.21 -11.81
C ARG A 215 12.96 23.20 -12.59
N LEU A 216 13.08 21.91 -12.29
CA LEU A 216 12.13 20.92 -12.79
C LEU A 216 10.70 21.22 -12.29
N VAL A 217 10.57 21.78 -11.07
CA VAL A 217 9.28 22.22 -10.51
C VAL A 217 8.82 23.52 -11.19
N SER A 218 9.70 24.48 -11.49
CA SER A 218 9.30 25.68 -12.26
C SER A 218 8.91 25.34 -13.71
N GLY A 219 9.46 24.27 -14.29
CA GLY A 219 9.11 23.77 -15.62
C GLY A 219 7.88 22.83 -15.71
N VAL A 220 7.51 22.11 -14.65
CA VAL A 220 6.45 21.07 -14.67
C VAL A 220 5.22 21.48 -13.84
N PRO A 221 4.09 21.89 -14.47
CA PRO A 221 2.94 22.44 -13.75
C PRO A 221 2.27 21.49 -12.74
N SER A 222 2.31 20.17 -12.95
CA SER A 222 1.75 19.20 -12.00
C SER A 222 2.51 19.19 -10.67
N LEU A 223 3.85 19.24 -10.71
CA LEU A 223 4.67 19.34 -9.49
C LEU A 223 4.40 20.64 -8.72
N GLN A 224 4.08 21.74 -9.41
CA GLN A 224 3.69 22.99 -8.77
C GLN A 224 2.37 22.85 -7.99
N VAL A 225 1.38 22.14 -8.53
CA VAL A 225 0.11 21.89 -7.83
C VAL A 225 0.34 21.03 -6.59
N VAL A 226 1.12 19.96 -6.72
CA VAL A 226 1.45 19.04 -5.61
C VAL A 226 2.22 19.76 -4.50
N LEU A 227 3.28 20.51 -4.82
CA LEU A 227 4.06 21.23 -3.80
C LEU A 227 3.21 22.30 -3.08
N ASN A 228 2.32 23.00 -3.81
CA ASN A 228 1.39 23.97 -3.21
C ASN A 228 0.30 23.33 -2.33
N ALA A 229 0.01 22.03 -2.50
CA ALA A 229 -0.85 21.29 -1.57
C ALA A 229 -0.10 20.94 -0.28
N ILE A 230 1.10 20.34 -0.42
CA ILE A 230 1.97 19.96 0.71
C ILE A 230 2.32 21.20 1.57
N LEU A 231 2.71 22.32 0.96
CA LEU A 231 3.03 23.56 1.70
C LEU A 231 1.84 24.15 2.49
N LYS A 232 0.59 23.81 2.14
CA LYS A 232 -0.60 24.18 2.93
C LYS A 232 -0.81 23.22 4.09
N ALA A 233 -0.69 21.92 3.86
CA ALA A 233 -0.79 20.88 4.88
C ALA A 233 0.28 21.03 5.99
N MET A 234 1.39 21.70 5.70
CA MET A 234 2.46 21.99 6.67
C MET A 234 2.04 23.01 7.76
N ILE A 235 1.08 23.89 7.47
CA ILE A 235 0.74 25.01 8.39
C ILE A 235 0.09 24.51 9.70
N PRO A 236 -0.92 23.60 9.69
CA PRO A 236 -1.48 23.05 10.93
C PRO A 236 -0.48 22.25 11.76
N LEU A 237 0.46 21.55 11.10
CA LEU A 237 1.51 20.78 11.78
C LEU A 237 2.52 21.62 12.54
N LEU A 238 2.69 22.91 12.21
CA LEU A 238 3.63 23.79 12.91
C LEU A 238 3.33 23.87 14.42
N ASN A 239 2.04 23.81 14.79
CA ASN A 239 1.61 23.76 16.20
C ASN A 239 2.07 22.48 16.91
N ILE A 240 2.02 21.33 16.22
CA ILE A 240 2.52 20.05 16.75
C ILE A 240 4.05 20.08 16.81
N ALA A 241 4.74 20.55 15.77
CA ALA A 241 6.20 20.66 15.76
C ALA A 241 6.72 21.53 16.93
N LEU A 242 6.00 22.58 17.30
CA LEU A 242 6.30 23.41 18.48
C LEU A 242 6.13 22.61 19.79
N LEU A 243 5.06 21.83 19.92
CA LEU A 243 4.85 20.92 21.07
C LEU A 243 5.95 19.84 21.16
N VAL A 244 6.33 19.22 20.04
CA VAL A 244 7.42 18.22 19.98
C VAL A 244 8.75 18.83 20.39
N MET A 245 9.07 20.02 19.87
CA MET A 245 10.28 20.76 20.23
C MET A 245 10.30 21.10 21.74
N PHE A 246 9.16 21.48 22.32
CA PHE A 246 9.03 21.71 23.76
C PHE A 246 9.23 20.43 24.60
N VAL A 247 8.71 19.29 24.16
CA VAL A 247 8.95 17.98 24.81
C VAL A 247 10.43 17.60 24.72
N ILE A 248 11.08 17.78 23.56
CA ILE A 248 12.52 17.56 23.38
C ILE A 248 13.32 18.43 24.36
N ILE A 249 13.00 19.72 24.50
CA ILE A 249 13.69 20.62 25.45
C ILE A 249 13.54 20.14 26.90
N ILE A 250 12.33 19.71 27.31
CA ILE A 250 12.10 19.17 28.67
C ILE A 250 12.98 17.94 28.92
N TYR A 251 12.94 16.94 28.03
CA TYR A 251 13.74 15.73 28.21
C TYR A 251 15.25 16.00 28.11
N ALA A 252 15.69 16.97 27.29
CA ALA A 252 17.09 17.36 27.19
C ALA A 252 17.60 18.05 28.47
N ILE A 253 16.81 18.92 29.10
CA ILE A 253 17.16 19.54 30.40
C ILE A 253 17.19 18.48 31.51
N ILE A 254 16.20 17.59 31.55
CA ILE A 254 16.17 16.50 32.54
C ILE A 254 17.36 15.55 32.35
N GLY A 255 17.71 15.20 31.10
CA GLY A 255 18.86 14.36 30.80
C GLY A 255 20.20 15.01 31.17
N LEU A 256 20.35 16.31 30.90
CA LEU A 256 21.51 17.13 31.29
C LEU A 256 21.72 17.11 32.81
N GLU A 257 20.69 17.39 33.60
CA GLU A 257 20.78 17.41 35.08
C GLU A 257 20.97 16.01 35.70
N LEU A 258 20.55 14.93 35.03
CA LEU A 258 20.66 13.56 35.54
C LEU A 258 21.94 12.81 35.11
N PHE A 259 22.48 13.10 33.92
CA PHE A 259 23.48 12.26 33.25
C PHE A 259 24.75 12.99 32.78
N SER A 260 24.88 14.30 33.01
CA SER A 260 26.09 15.06 32.66
C SER A 260 27.36 14.44 33.27
N GLY A 261 28.39 14.24 32.44
CA GLY A 261 29.69 13.69 32.81
C GLY A 261 29.73 12.18 33.07
N ALA A 262 28.60 11.47 33.04
CA ALA A 262 28.54 10.04 33.37
C ALA A 262 29.26 9.15 32.33
N LEU A 263 29.32 9.60 31.07
CA LEU A 263 29.74 8.79 29.92
C LEU A 263 31.23 8.88 29.57
N HIS A 264 32.05 9.57 30.38
CA HIS A 264 33.49 9.74 30.11
C HIS A 264 34.40 8.64 30.71
N PHE A 265 33.82 7.57 31.24
CA PHE A 265 34.51 6.44 31.86
C PHE A 265 34.37 5.18 31.00
N THR A 266 35.49 4.52 30.69
CA THR A 266 35.52 3.24 29.97
C THR A 266 36.62 2.33 30.52
N CYS A 267 36.63 1.08 30.08
CA CYS A 267 37.59 0.07 30.51
C CYS A 267 38.93 0.23 29.76
N TYR A 268 40.00 0.43 30.52
CA TYR A 268 41.38 0.45 30.03
C TYR A 268 42.17 -0.73 30.58
N ASP A 269 42.97 -1.38 29.75
CA ASP A 269 43.95 -2.38 30.20
C ASP A 269 44.91 -1.75 31.22
N ASN A 270 45.08 -2.44 32.35
CA ASN A 270 45.91 -1.99 33.44
C ASN A 270 47.41 -1.97 33.09
N GLU A 271 47.87 -2.85 32.19
CA GLU A 271 49.29 -2.96 31.83
C GLU A 271 49.68 -2.07 30.64
N THR A 272 49.00 -2.19 29.49
CA THR A 272 49.31 -1.34 28.31
C THR A 272 48.79 0.09 28.44
N GLY A 273 47.80 0.32 29.32
CA GLY A 273 47.13 1.62 29.45
C GLY A 273 46.23 1.99 28.26
N GLN A 274 45.91 1.03 27.39
CA GLN A 274 45.08 1.25 26.21
C GLN A 274 43.60 0.99 26.49
N MET A 275 42.74 1.63 25.69
CA MET A 275 41.28 1.45 25.70
C MET A 275 40.89 0.08 25.13
N MET A 276 39.71 -0.44 25.50
CA MET A 276 39.13 -1.61 24.85
C MET A 276 38.76 -1.34 23.39
N GLU A 277 38.94 -2.33 22.52
CA GLU A 277 38.66 -2.30 21.06
C GLU A 277 37.18 -1.96 20.75
N MET A 278 36.25 -2.40 21.59
CA MET A 278 34.86 -1.90 21.62
C MET A 278 34.60 -1.16 22.94
N PRO A 279 34.82 0.17 23.00
CA PRO A 279 34.69 0.93 24.24
C PRO A 279 33.22 1.15 24.63
N HIS A 280 32.84 0.59 25.77
CA HIS A 280 31.54 0.81 26.42
C HIS A 280 31.73 1.60 27.73
N PRO A 281 30.68 2.23 28.29
CA PRO A 281 30.77 2.90 29.58
C PRO A 281 31.06 1.93 30.74
N CYS A 282 31.68 2.42 31.81
CA CYS A 282 31.89 1.66 33.05
C CYS A 282 31.65 2.50 34.29
N ASP A 283 31.37 1.82 35.40
CA ASP A 283 31.22 2.44 36.72
C ASP A 283 32.42 2.12 37.63
N LYS A 284 32.74 3.07 38.52
CA LYS A 284 33.75 2.95 39.58
C LYS A 284 33.14 2.63 40.94
N ALA A 285 31.84 2.83 41.12
CA ALA A 285 31.12 2.54 42.37
C ALA A 285 30.61 1.10 42.46
N GLY A 286 30.55 0.37 41.34
CA GLY A 286 30.10 -1.02 41.26
C GLY A 286 28.58 -1.21 41.25
N ALA A 287 27.83 -0.16 40.90
CA ALA A 287 26.40 -0.22 40.60
C ALA A 287 26.13 -0.45 39.10
N GLY A 288 27.01 0.07 38.23
CA GLY A 288 27.02 -0.18 36.78
C GLY A 288 27.97 -1.32 36.36
N PHE A 289 28.51 -1.23 35.16
CA PHE A 289 29.41 -2.23 34.58
C PHE A 289 30.79 -2.22 35.24
N LEU A 290 31.24 -3.39 35.68
CA LEU A 290 32.54 -3.62 36.32
C LEU A 290 33.54 -4.26 35.34
N CYS A 291 34.54 -3.49 34.92
CA CYS A 291 35.64 -3.97 34.06
C CYS A 291 36.38 -5.20 34.61
N GLU A 292 36.40 -5.37 35.93
CA GLU A 292 37.07 -6.48 36.63
C GLU A 292 36.42 -7.85 36.35
N ASN A 293 35.15 -7.88 35.90
CA ASN A 293 34.45 -9.12 35.55
C ASN A 293 34.75 -9.62 34.13
N LEU A 294 35.56 -8.90 33.35
CA LEU A 294 35.81 -9.18 31.93
C LEU A 294 36.90 -10.25 31.74
N ASP A 295 36.60 -11.49 32.14
CA ASP A 295 37.49 -12.65 31.93
C ASP A 295 37.66 -12.95 30.44
N THR A 296 38.73 -12.39 29.88
CA THR A 296 39.08 -12.46 28.45
C THR A 296 39.91 -13.70 28.09
N GLY A 297 40.22 -14.58 29.06
CA GLY A 297 41.07 -15.76 28.87
C GLY A 297 42.57 -15.46 28.67
N ASP A 298 42.90 -14.29 28.11
CA ASP A 298 44.27 -13.78 27.88
C ASP A 298 45.01 -13.36 29.16
N GLY A 299 44.33 -13.29 30.31
CA GLY A 299 44.91 -12.79 31.57
C GLY A 299 45.06 -11.26 31.64
N LYS A 300 44.41 -10.52 30.72
CA LYS A 300 44.35 -9.05 30.71
C LYS A 300 43.44 -8.55 31.85
N PHE A 301 43.88 -7.54 32.60
CA PHE A 301 43.10 -6.94 33.68
C PHE A 301 42.61 -5.55 33.28
N TYR A 302 41.30 -5.38 33.09
CA TYR A 302 40.72 -4.09 32.74
C TYR A 302 40.30 -3.28 33.97
N THR A 303 40.59 -1.97 33.95
CA THR A 303 40.28 -1.03 35.02
C THR A 303 39.44 0.14 34.49
N CYS A 304 38.43 0.57 35.24
CA CYS A 304 37.55 1.67 34.82
C CYS A 304 38.27 3.01 35.00
N ARG A 305 38.69 3.66 33.90
CA ARG A 305 39.42 4.94 33.91
C ARG A 305 38.66 6.01 33.13
N GLY A 306 38.90 7.27 33.49
CA GLY A 306 38.27 8.42 32.83
C GLY A 306 39.17 9.01 31.75
N GLY A 307 38.59 9.85 30.89
CA GLY A 307 39.29 10.49 29.76
C GLY A 307 38.89 9.92 28.39
N TRP A 308 37.76 9.21 28.32
CA TRP A 308 37.11 8.88 27.06
C TRP A 308 36.18 10.03 26.63
N GLU A 309 36.16 10.34 25.34
CA GLU A 309 35.29 11.38 24.77
C GLU A 309 33.80 11.03 24.90
N GLY A 310 33.47 9.74 25.03
CA GLY A 310 32.12 9.21 25.16
C GLY A 310 31.71 8.34 23.97
N PRO A 311 30.56 7.64 24.05
CA PRO A 311 30.08 6.78 22.98
C PRO A 311 29.84 7.56 21.69
N ASN A 312 29.97 6.87 20.55
CA ASN A 312 29.82 7.43 19.21
C ASN A 312 30.68 8.68 18.99
N PHE A 313 31.99 8.59 19.26
CA PHE A 313 32.96 9.70 19.12
C PHE A 313 32.57 10.96 19.91
N GLY A 314 32.01 10.76 21.11
CA GLY A 314 31.52 11.85 21.96
C GLY A 314 30.28 12.59 21.44
N ILE A 315 29.55 12.05 20.47
CA ILE A 315 28.35 12.69 19.88
C ILE A 315 27.11 12.47 20.76
N THR A 316 26.91 11.24 21.25
CA THR A 316 25.75 10.89 22.08
C THR A 316 26.09 11.06 23.56
N ASN A 317 25.87 12.27 24.09
CA ASN A 317 26.06 12.58 25.50
C ASN A 317 25.05 13.60 26.02
N PHE A 318 25.07 13.79 27.34
CA PHE A 318 24.24 14.74 28.08
C PHE A 318 25.07 15.87 28.71
N ASP A 319 26.24 16.20 28.16
CA ASP A 319 27.20 17.13 28.79
C ASP A 319 26.90 18.59 28.44
N ASN A 320 26.24 18.81 27.29
CA ASN A 320 25.86 20.13 26.79
C ASN A 320 24.41 20.09 26.31
N PHE A 321 23.65 21.17 26.56
CA PHE A 321 22.24 21.27 26.16
C PHE A 321 21.98 20.92 24.67
N GLY A 322 22.87 21.31 23.76
CA GLY A 322 22.76 20.97 22.34
C GLY A 322 22.98 19.48 22.01
N LEU A 323 23.85 18.79 22.75
CA LEU A 323 24.13 17.35 22.57
C LEU A 323 23.06 16.51 23.28
N ALA A 324 22.58 16.95 24.45
CA ALA A 324 21.39 16.40 25.09
C ALA A 324 20.16 16.52 24.16
N MET A 325 19.96 17.67 23.52
CA MET A 325 18.88 17.87 22.54
C MET A 325 19.01 16.96 21.31
N LEU A 326 20.22 16.75 20.79
CA LEU A 326 20.49 15.84 19.67
C LEU A 326 20.21 14.37 20.06
N THR A 327 20.69 13.95 21.24
CA THR A 327 20.53 12.61 21.78
C THR A 327 19.06 12.30 22.09
N VAL A 328 18.31 13.26 22.64
CA VAL A 328 16.86 13.15 22.87
C VAL A 328 16.08 13.13 21.55
N PHE A 329 16.47 13.94 20.56
CA PHE A 329 15.88 13.87 19.22
C PHE A 329 16.07 12.47 18.60
N GLN A 330 17.30 11.94 18.63
CA GLN A 330 17.58 10.57 18.19
C GLN A 330 16.67 9.55 18.89
N CYS A 331 16.62 9.56 20.24
CA CYS A 331 15.79 8.63 20.98
C CYS A 331 14.30 8.73 20.62
N ILE A 332 13.79 9.95 20.36
CA ILE A 332 12.40 10.19 19.96
C ILE A 332 12.11 9.72 18.52
N THR A 333 13.11 9.61 17.63
CA THR A 333 12.95 8.92 16.34
C THR A 333 12.86 7.39 16.47
N MET A 334 13.00 6.84 17.69
CA MET A 334 13.02 5.40 18.01
C MET A 334 14.23 4.63 17.46
N GLU A 335 15.29 5.33 17.06
CA GLU A 335 16.55 4.76 16.54
C GLU A 335 17.68 4.89 17.58
N GLY A 336 18.43 3.80 17.85
CA GLY A 336 19.54 3.73 18.82
C GLY A 336 19.19 4.08 20.27
N TRP A 337 17.90 4.16 20.62
CA TRP A 337 17.43 4.61 21.94
C TRP A 337 17.72 3.57 23.04
N THR A 338 17.72 2.29 22.68
CA THR A 338 18.09 1.17 23.57
C THR A 338 19.55 1.25 23.96
N ASP A 339 20.42 1.59 23.03
CA ASP A 339 21.87 1.65 23.25
C ASP A 339 22.21 2.82 24.16
N MET A 340 21.54 3.96 23.96
CA MET A 340 21.63 5.10 24.88
C MET A 340 21.13 4.75 26.29
N MET A 341 20.07 3.94 26.41
CA MET A 341 19.60 3.43 27.71
C MET A 341 20.62 2.47 28.34
N TYR A 342 21.23 1.58 27.56
CA TYR A 342 22.25 0.63 28.06
C TYR A 342 23.54 1.35 28.46
N TYR A 343 24.02 2.34 27.69
CA TYR A 343 25.17 3.16 28.06
C TYR A 343 24.99 3.93 29.38
N ILE A 344 23.77 4.38 29.67
CA ILE A 344 23.42 4.98 30.97
C ILE A 344 23.28 3.91 32.08
N ALA A 345 22.79 2.71 31.76
CA ALA A 345 22.73 1.59 32.70
C ALA A 345 24.13 1.04 33.07
N ASP A 346 25.07 1.03 32.14
CA ASP A 346 26.45 0.56 32.37
C ASP A 346 27.32 1.59 33.11
N SER A 347 26.99 2.88 33.02
CA SER A 347 27.67 3.94 33.78
C SER A 347 27.06 4.21 35.16
N MET A 348 25.77 3.92 35.39
CA MET A 348 25.07 4.28 36.65
C MET A 348 24.19 3.17 37.26
N GLY A 349 24.21 1.96 36.70
CA GLY A 349 23.36 0.84 37.09
C GLY A 349 21.95 0.89 36.49
N ASN A 350 21.22 -0.23 36.53
CA ASN A 350 19.88 -0.36 35.93
C ASN A 350 18.75 -0.37 36.98
N SER A 351 18.65 0.67 37.81
CA SER A 351 17.65 0.73 38.90
C SER A 351 16.39 1.50 38.51
N TRP A 352 16.57 2.72 37.98
CA TRP A 352 15.49 3.67 37.68
C TRP A 352 15.63 4.32 36.30
N GLN A 353 16.82 4.23 35.70
CA GLN A 353 17.22 4.95 34.48
C GLN A 353 16.34 4.58 33.28
N TRP A 354 15.94 3.31 33.18
CA TRP A 354 14.97 2.82 32.19
C TRP A 354 13.62 3.57 32.22
N MET A 355 13.20 4.15 33.37
CA MET A 355 11.95 4.93 33.46
C MET A 355 12.04 6.27 32.71
N TYR A 356 13.22 6.89 32.62
CA TYR A 356 13.42 8.11 31.83
C TYR A 356 13.26 7.80 30.34
N PHE A 357 13.94 6.76 29.85
CA PHE A 357 13.87 6.35 28.44
C PHE A 357 12.46 5.85 28.06
N LEU A 358 11.84 5.01 28.90
CA LEU A 358 10.49 4.49 28.63
C LEU A 358 9.42 5.60 28.61
N SER A 359 9.50 6.59 29.50
CA SER A 359 8.57 7.74 29.47
C SER A 359 8.81 8.64 28.25
N MET A 360 10.07 8.82 27.84
CA MET A 360 10.45 9.55 26.64
C MET A 360 9.92 8.89 25.36
N ILE A 361 9.97 7.56 25.22
CA ILE A 361 9.38 6.88 24.05
C ILE A 361 7.85 6.97 24.06
N ILE A 362 7.19 6.77 25.20
CA ILE A 362 5.72 6.82 25.29
C ILE A 362 5.18 8.23 25.00
N ILE A 363 5.76 9.26 25.60
CA ILE A 363 5.27 10.65 25.51
C ILE A 363 5.87 11.39 24.30
N GLY A 364 7.16 11.17 24.01
CA GLY A 364 7.91 11.86 22.96
C GLY A 364 7.79 11.22 21.57
N ALA A 365 7.66 9.89 21.46
CA ALA A 365 7.50 9.20 20.19
C ALA A 365 6.02 8.81 19.92
N PHE A 366 5.45 7.87 20.68
CA PHE A 366 4.13 7.30 20.35
C PHE A 366 2.99 8.33 20.40
N PHE A 367 2.90 9.14 21.46
CA PHE A 367 1.88 10.19 21.56
C PHE A 367 2.03 11.25 20.46
N VAL A 368 3.27 11.64 20.12
CA VAL A 368 3.58 12.59 19.05
C VAL A 368 3.17 12.07 17.68
N MET A 369 3.54 10.83 17.34
CA MET A 369 3.17 10.20 16.07
C MET A 369 1.65 10.13 15.91
N ASN A 370 0.93 9.78 16.98
CA ASN A 370 -0.54 9.77 16.97
C ASN A 370 -1.14 11.17 16.74
N LEU A 371 -0.56 12.24 17.31
CA LEU A 371 -0.99 13.62 17.03
C LEU A 371 -0.73 14.04 15.57
N ILE A 372 0.44 13.71 15.03
CA ILE A 372 0.82 14.03 13.64
C ILE A 372 -0.14 13.32 12.66
N LEU A 373 -0.39 12.03 12.87
CA LEU A 373 -1.33 11.23 12.08
C LEU A 373 -2.77 11.77 12.19
N GLY A 374 -3.23 12.09 13.40
CA GLY A 374 -4.57 12.64 13.64
C GLY A 374 -4.82 13.97 12.94
N VAL A 375 -3.89 14.93 13.05
CA VAL A 375 -4.03 16.24 12.39
C VAL A 375 -3.91 16.14 10.88
N LEU A 376 -2.99 15.34 10.33
CA LEU A 376 -2.91 15.15 8.88
C LEU A 376 -4.15 14.45 8.33
N SER A 377 -4.65 13.39 8.99
CA SER A 377 -5.91 12.74 8.60
C SER A 377 -7.09 13.72 8.59
N GLY A 378 -7.17 14.59 9.60
CA GLY A 378 -8.17 15.67 9.66
C GLY A 378 -8.06 16.70 8.53
N GLU A 379 -6.85 17.11 8.13
CA GLU A 379 -6.66 18.05 7.03
C GLU A 379 -6.88 17.42 5.63
N PHE A 380 -6.43 16.18 5.42
CA PHE A 380 -6.74 15.42 4.20
C PHE A 380 -8.24 15.20 4.06
N SER A 381 -8.95 14.89 5.15
CA SER A 381 -10.42 14.77 5.16
C SER A 381 -11.12 16.07 4.74
N LYS A 382 -10.65 17.23 5.24
CA LYS A 382 -11.15 18.56 4.83
C LYS A 382 -10.87 18.89 3.37
N GLU A 383 -9.77 18.42 2.77
CA GLU A 383 -9.53 18.61 1.33
C GLU A 383 -10.34 17.62 0.48
N ARG A 384 -10.60 16.38 0.97
CA ARG A 384 -11.52 15.41 0.36
C ARG A 384 -12.93 15.97 0.26
N GLU A 385 -13.47 16.49 1.36
CA GLU A 385 -14.81 17.11 1.41
C GLU A 385 -14.93 18.26 0.38
N LYS A 386 -13.94 19.16 0.32
CA LYS A 386 -13.89 20.23 -0.69
C LYS A 386 -13.82 19.68 -2.12
N ALA A 387 -13.22 18.52 -2.36
CA ALA A 387 -13.14 17.88 -3.68
C ALA A 387 -14.47 17.20 -4.08
N GLN A 388 -15.13 16.53 -3.14
CA GLN A 388 -16.49 16.00 -3.31
C GLN A 388 -17.48 17.13 -3.62
N ALA A 389 -17.43 18.24 -2.88
CA ALA A 389 -18.24 19.44 -3.12
C ALA A 389 -17.98 20.14 -4.47
N ARG A 390 -16.83 19.89 -5.11
CA ARG A 390 -16.52 20.34 -6.49
C ARG A 390 -17.13 19.44 -7.57
N GLY A 391 -17.67 18.28 -7.21
CA GLY A 391 -18.32 17.34 -8.12
C GLY A 391 -17.37 16.47 -8.94
N ASP A 392 -16.06 16.47 -8.65
CA ASP A 392 -15.09 15.64 -9.38
C ASP A 392 -15.33 14.13 -9.20
N PHE A 393 -15.90 13.70 -8.07
CA PHE A 393 -16.33 12.32 -7.84
C PHE A 393 -17.42 11.86 -8.82
N MET A 394 -18.47 12.68 -9.05
CA MET A 394 -19.51 12.40 -10.06
C MET A 394 -18.94 12.25 -11.48
N LYS A 395 -17.81 12.89 -11.76
CA LYS A 395 -17.12 12.84 -13.06
C LYS A 395 -16.23 11.59 -13.17
N LEU A 396 -15.69 11.07 -12.06
CA LEU A 396 -15.00 9.78 -12.01
C LEU A 396 -16.00 8.61 -12.19
N ARG A 397 -17.07 8.57 -11.38
CA ARG A 397 -18.12 7.53 -11.47
C ARG A 397 -18.77 7.48 -12.86
N LYS A 398 -19.02 8.64 -13.49
CA LYS A 398 -19.48 8.70 -14.90
C LYS A 398 -18.45 8.19 -15.91
N LYS A 399 -17.15 8.34 -15.68
CA LYS A 399 -16.12 7.78 -16.57
C LYS A 399 -16.07 6.27 -16.45
N GLN A 400 -16.09 5.73 -15.22
CA GLN A 400 -16.13 4.29 -14.95
C GLN A 400 -17.38 3.64 -15.56
N GLN A 401 -18.57 4.21 -15.31
CA GLN A 401 -19.82 3.70 -15.89
C GLN A 401 -19.78 3.64 -17.42
N ILE A 402 -19.33 4.71 -18.09
CA ILE A 402 -19.21 4.73 -19.56
C ILE A 402 -18.20 3.67 -20.06
N GLU A 403 -17.18 3.32 -19.27
CA GLU A 403 -16.18 2.31 -19.62
C GLU A 403 -16.73 0.87 -19.40
N GLU A 404 -17.57 0.64 -18.38
CA GLU A 404 -18.35 -0.59 -18.21
C GLU A 404 -19.40 -0.75 -19.32
N ASP A 405 -20.24 0.28 -19.54
CA ASP A 405 -21.29 0.32 -20.56
C ASP A 405 -20.72 0.04 -21.96
N LEU A 406 -19.67 0.78 -22.36
CA LEU A 406 -19.02 0.62 -23.67
C LEU A 406 -18.48 -0.80 -23.87
N ARG A 407 -17.98 -1.42 -22.80
CA ARG A 407 -17.52 -2.80 -22.84
C ARG A 407 -18.69 -3.78 -22.94
N GLY A 408 -19.78 -3.56 -22.20
CA GLY A 408 -21.02 -4.32 -22.32
C GLY A 408 -21.58 -4.30 -23.74
N TYR A 409 -21.70 -3.11 -24.35
CA TYR A 409 -22.12 -2.95 -25.74
C TYR A 409 -21.17 -3.67 -26.72
N LEU A 410 -19.85 -3.64 -26.49
CA LEU A 410 -18.88 -4.36 -27.34
C LEU A 410 -19.00 -5.89 -27.21
N GLU A 411 -19.26 -6.40 -25.99
CA GLU A 411 -19.51 -7.82 -25.74
C GLU A 411 -20.87 -8.27 -26.32
N TRP A 412 -21.89 -7.39 -26.37
CA TRP A 412 -23.16 -7.64 -27.08
C TRP A 412 -23.00 -7.63 -28.61
N ILE A 413 -22.29 -6.65 -29.19
CA ILE A 413 -22.03 -6.58 -30.64
C ILE A 413 -21.29 -7.83 -31.11
N THR A 414 -20.21 -8.21 -30.43
CA THR A 414 -19.44 -9.41 -30.80
C THR A 414 -20.20 -10.72 -30.56
N ALA A 415 -21.17 -10.75 -29.63
CA ALA A 415 -22.10 -11.87 -29.50
C ALA A 415 -23.11 -11.92 -30.66
N ALA A 416 -23.63 -10.78 -31.11
CA ALA A 416 -24.55 -10.69 -32.25
C ALA A 416 -23.88 -11.12 -33.57
N GLU A 417 -22.63 -10.71 -33.82
CA GLU A 417 -21.84 -11.15 -34.98
C GLU A 417 -21.66 -12.69 -35.04
N ASP A 418 -21.41 -13.34 -33.88
CA ASP A 418 -21.36 -14.80 -33.78
C ASP A 418 -22.74 -15.48 -34.00
N ILE A 419 -23.86 -14.76 -33.77
CA ILE A 419 -25.24 -15.24 -33.93
C ILE A 419 -25.78 -15.04 -35.35
N GLU A 420 -25.51 -13.93 -36.03
CA GLU A 420 -25.91 -13.76 -37.45
C GLU A 420 -25.27 -14.83 -38.34
N GLY A 421 -24.09 -15.32 -37.96
CA GLY A 421 -23.50 -16.51 -38.55
C GLY A 421 -24.38 -17.77 -38.41
N GLU A 422 -25.17 -17.93 -37.34
CA GLU A 422 -26.11 -19.05 -37.20
C GLU A 422 -27.17 -19.05 -38.30
N GLU A 423 -27.86 -17.92 -38.46
CA GLU A 423 -28.99 -17.84 -39.38
C GLU A 423 -28.58 -18.07 -40.82
N ASN A 424 -27.42 -17.53 -41.23
CA ASN A 424 -26.92 -17.71 -42.58
C ASN A 424 -26.54 -19.17 -42.87
N GLU A 425 -26.08 -19.95 -41.87
CA GLU A 425 -25.85 -21.40 -42.06
C GLU A 425 -27.14 -22.23 -42.04
N LYS A 426 -28.15 -21.87 -41.22
CA LYS A 426 -29.47 -22.52 -41.25
C LYS A 426 -30.16 -22.30 -42.60
N LYS A 427 -30.11 -21.07 -43.11
CA LYS A 427 -30.63 -20.69 -44.43
C LYS A 427 -29.86 -21.33 -45.60
N GLU A 428 -28.57 -21.69 -45.42
CA GLU A 428 -27.81 -22.49 -46.40
C GLU A 428 -27.98 -24.02 -46.26
N SER A 429 -28.47 -24.55 -45.12
CA SER A 429 -28.60 -26.00 -44.92
C SER A 429 -29.94 -26.57 -45.37
N ASP A 430 -31.01 -25.77 -45.34
CA ASP A 430 -32.38 -26.26 -45.50
C ASP A 430 -32.95 -26.14 -46.94
N ASP A 431 -32.27 -25.46 -47.86
CA ASP A 431 -32.72 -25.32 -49.27
C ASP A 431 -31.58 -25.54 -50.30
N PRO A 432 -31.48 -26.73 -50.92
CA PRO A 432 -30.51 -27.00 -51.98
C PRO A 432 -30.86 -26.39 -53.36
N HIS A 433 -32.04 -25.79 -53.53
CA HIS A 433 -32.66 -25.61 -54.86
C HIS A 433 -33.38 -24.26 -55.09
N ARG A 434 -32.87 -23.15 -54.54
CA ARG A 434 -33.39 -21.80 -54.87
C ARG A 434 -32.37 -20.81 -55.42
N LEU A 435 -32.03 -21.00 -56.70
CA LEU A 435 -31.26 -20.04 -57.49
C LEU A 435 -32.22 -18.95 -58.04
N VAL A 436 -32.45 -17.89 -57.25
CA VAL A 436 -33.30 -16.74 -57.63
C VAL A 436 -32.50 -15.45 -57.55
N LEU A 437 -32.50 -14.70 -58.66
CA LEU A 437 -31.87 -13.38 -58.77
C LEU A 437 -32.63 -12.34 -57.93
N PRO A 438 -31.96 -11.57 -57.04
CA PRO A 438 -32.53 -10.33 -56.52
C PRO A 438 -32.47 -9.26 -57.62
N GLY A 439 -33.61 -9.00 -58.27
CA GLY A 439 -33.78 -7.87 -59.18
C GLY A 439 -33.60 -6.53 -58.46
N VAL A 440 -33.24 -5.48 -59.21
CA VAL A 440 -32.89 -4.16 -58.67
C VAL A 440 -34.04 -3.55 -57.85
N GLY A 441 -33.83 -3.41 -56.53
CA GLY A 441 -34.73 -2.74 -55.59
C GLY A 441 -34.02 -1.57 -54.90
N ASN A 442 -34.21 -0.35 -55.40
CA ASN A 442 -33.47 0.84 -54.97
C ASN A 442 -33.83 1.29 -53.54
N ARG A 443 -32.86 1.25 -52.60
CA ARG A 443 -32.83 2.10 -51.40
C ARG A 443 -31.38 2.49 -51.02
N GLN A 444 -31.03 3.73 -51.32
CA GLN A 444 -29.87 4.42 -50.76
C GLN A 444 -30.16 4.76 -49.28
N GLY A 445 -29.19 4.58 -48.37
CA GLY A 445 -29.39 4.99 -46.96
C GLY A 445 -28.61 4.25 -45.87
N ALA A 446 -27.35 3.87 -46.09
CA ALA A 446 -26.47 3.38 -45.03
C ALA A 446 -25.28 4.34 -44.85
N MET A 447 -25.20 5.01 -43.71
CA MET A 447 -24.18 6.02 -43.42
C MET A 447 -22.90 5.33 -42.93
N SER A 448 -21.78 5.54 -43.64
CA SER A 448 -20.48 4.97 -43.27
C SER A 448 -19.91 5.64 -42.00
N VAL A 449 -20.10 5.00 -40.84
CA VAL A 449 -19.45 5.41 -39.59
C VAL A 449 -17.96 5.02 -39.66
N ALA A 450 -17.09 6.00 -39.90
CA ALA A 450 -15.65 5.79 -39.90
C ALA A 450 -15.13 5.66 -38.46
N SER A 451 -14.61 4.49 -38.09
CA SER A 451 -13.94 4.28 -36.80
C SER A 451 -12.56 4.96 -36.75
N PRO A 452 -12.15 5.60 -35.65
CA PRO A 452 -10.89 6.34 -35.56
C PRO A 452 -9.68 5.43 -35.32
N THR A 453 -9.02 4.97 -36.39
CA THR A 453 -7.76 4.20 -36.31
C THR A 453 -6.54 5.08 -36.03
N SER A 454 -6.25 5.36 -34.75
CA SER A 454 -5.08 6.16 -34.33
C SER A 454 -4.41 5.66 -33.04
N LEU A 455 -3.97 4.39 -32.98
CA LEU A 455 -3.02 3.94 -31.95
C LEU A 455 -2.31 2.59 -32.28
N LEU A 456 -1.55 2.56 -33.39
CA LEU A 456 -0.53 1.52 -33.64
C LEU A 456 0.75 2.15 -34.22
N LEU A 457 1.76 2.29 -33.37
CA LEU A 457 3.17 2.43 -33.74
C LEU A 457 3.90 1.17 -33.24
N PHE A 458 5.00 0.81 -33.92
CA PHE A 458 5.73 -0.46 -33.79
C PHE A 458 4.88 -1.67 -34.26
N LEU A 459 5.18 -2.38 -35.35
CA LEU A 459 6.47 -2.67 -36.01
C LEU A 459 6.34 -2.72 -37.55
N PRO A 460 7.39 -2.36 -38.32
CA PRO A 460 7.46 -2.62 -39.75
C PRO A 460 8.35 -3.83 -40.07
N LEU A 461 7.80 -4.90 -40.68
CA LEU A 461 8.52 -5.80 -41.59
C LEU A 461 7.61 -6.91 -42.17
N PHE A 462 7.05 -6.66 -43.36
CA PHE A 462 7.17 -7.57 -44.51
C PHE A 462 6.73 -6.84 -45.78
N SER A 463 7.54 -6.86 -46.84
CA SER A 463 7.26 -6.14 -48.10
C SER A 463 7.44 -7.07 -49.29
N MET A 464 6.31 -7.48 -49.90
CA MET A 464 6.16 -8.01 -51.25
C MET A 464 4.65 -8.21 -51.54
N ARG A 465 4.12 -8.08 -52.76
CA ARG A 465 4.59 -7.44 -54.01
C ARG A 465 3.36 -7.32 -54.95
N ASN A 466 3.46 -6.45 -55.97
CA ASN A 466 2.53 -6.27 -57.12
C ASN A 466 1.74 -7.53 -57.57
N SER A 467 0.56 -7.41 -58.19
CA SER A 467 0.19 -6.33 -59.14
C SER A 467 -1.32 -6.07 -59.31
N LYS A 468 -1.64 -4.99 -60.03
CA LYS A 468 -2.97 -4.72 -60.59
C LYS A 468 -3.15 -5.42 -61.95
N ALA A 469 -4.35 -5.88 -62.23
CA ALA A 469 -4.96 -6.00 -63.57
C ALA A 469 -6.34 -5.31 -63.44
N VAL A 470 -6.63 -4.20 -64.14
CA VAL A 470 -6.88 -4.11 -65.59
C VAL A 470 -8.14 -4.90 -65.95
N GLU A 471 -9.28 -4.23 -65.81
CA GLU A 471 -10.56 -4.66 -66.37
C GLU A 471 -10.62 -4.28 -67.85
N VAL A 472 -11.30 -5.10 -68.65
CA VAL A 472 -11.59 -4.83 -70.06
C VAL A 472 -13.07 -5.12 -70.28
N GLU A 473 -13.82 -4.12 -70.75
CA GLU A 473 -15.23 -4.30 -71.13
C GLU A 473 -15.32 -5.12 -72.42
N GLN A 474 -16.30 -6.03 -72.49
CA GLN A 474 -16.70 -6.64 -73.76
C GLN A 474 -18.21 -6.91 -73.77
N GLU A 475 -18.90 -6.43 -74.80
CA GLU A 475 -20.35 -6.54 -74.95
C GLU A 475 -20.80 -7.88 -75.56
N LYS A 476 -22.01 -8.30 -75.13
CA LYS A 476 -23.05 -9.04 -75.88
C LYS A 476 -22.75 -10.46 -76.41
N GLY A 477 -23.80 -11.28 -76.32
CA GLY A 477 -23.87 -12.61 -76.93
C GLY A 477 -24.94 -13.46 -76.23
N GLU A 478 -26.18 -13.41 -76.72
CA GLU A 478 -27.13 -14.51 -76.50
C GLU A 478 -26.79 -15.63 -77.49
N ASP A 479 -26.73 -16.87 -77.00
CA ASP A 479 -27.29 -18.08 -77.61
C ASP A 479 -26.71 -19.32 -76.90
N GLY A 480 -27.50 -20.39 -76.79
CA GLY A 480 -27.22 -21.52 -75.90
C GLY A 480 -26.68 -22.76 -76.61
N GLU A 481 -25.64 -23.39 -76.05
CA GLU A 481 -25.28 -24.78 -76.33
C GLU A 481 -24.70 -25.47 -75.08
N GLU A 482 -25.08 -26.72 -74.82
CA GLU A 482 -24.75 -27.44 -73.58
C GLU A 482 -23.30 -27.96 -73.56
N THR A 483 -22.36 -27.11 -73.13
CA THR A 483 -20.98 -27.55 -72.89
C THR A 483 -20.87 -28.40 -71.62
N ALA A 484 -20.48 -29.67 -71.78
CA ALA A 484 -20.32 -30.60 -70.65
C ALA A 484 -19.25 -30.08 -69.65
N PRO A 485 -19.51 -30.16 -68.33
CA PRO A 485 -18.69 -29.47 -67.34
C PRO A 485 -17.25 -30.00 -67.28
N THR A 486 -16.29 -29.07 -67.40
CA THR A 486 -14.86 -29.38 -67.49
C THR A 486 -14.37 -30.14 -66.25
N TRP A 487 -13.33 -30.97 -66.40
CA TRP A 487 -12.70 -31.69 -65.27
C TRP A 487 -12.37 -30.76 -64.10
N TRP A 488 -11.84 -29.57 -64.39
CA TRP A 488 -11.57 -28.51 -63.39
C TRP A 488 -12.83 -27.97 -62.70
N GLN A 489 -13.97 -27.87 -63.39
CA GLN A 489 -15.24 -27.44 -62.78
C GLN A 489 -15.82 -28.52 -61.86
N LYS A 490 -15.72 -29.80 -62.25
CA LYS A 490 -16.07 -30.93 -61.37
C LYS A 490 -15.18 -30.94 -60.12
N LYS A 491 -13.85 -30.86 -60.30
CA LYS A 491 -12.90 -30.82 -59.18
C LYS A 491 -13.09 -29.59 -58.29
N LYS A 492 -13.43 -28.42 -58.86
CA LYS A 492 -13.77 -27.22 -58.08
C LYS A 492 -15.04 -27.44 -57.24
N LYS A 493 -16.13 -27.96 -57.82
CA LYS A 493 -17.35 -28.31 -57.05
C LYS A 493 -17.11 -29.39 -55.99
N GLU A 494 -16.12 -30.25 -56.18
CA GLU A 494 -15.68 -31.25 -55.20
C GLU A 494 -14.89 -30.60 -54.06
N PHE A 495 -13.93 -29.73 -54.37
CA PHE A 495 -13.21 -28.90 -53.40
C PHE A 495 -14.13 -27.93 -52.63
N ASP A 496 -15.13 -27.33 -53.26
CA ASP A 496 -16.11 -26.45 -52.62
C ASP A 496 -17.01 -27.25 -51.64
N ARG A 497 -17.39 -28.49 -52.01
CA ARG A 497 -18.20 -29.39 -51.15
C ARG A 497 -17.40 -29.90 -49.95
N ILE A 498 -16.15 -30.29 -50.18
CA ILE A 498 -15.19 -30.63 -49.12
C ILE A 498 -14.92 -29.39 -48.24
N GLY A 499 -14.75 -28.22 -48.83
CA GLY A 499 -14.53 -26.94 -48.16
C GLY A 499 -15.69 -26.54 -47.25
N LYS A 500 -16.94 -26.60 -47.73
CA LYS A 500 -18.13 -26.36 -46.89
C LYS A 500 -18.26 -27.37 -45.75
N SER A 501 -17.94 -28.65 -45.99
CA SER A 501 -17.93 -29.68 -44.94
C SER A 501 -16.86 -29.39 -43.87
N ILE A 502 -15.65 -29.01 -44.28
CA ILE A 502 -14.54 -28.61 -43.39
C ILE A 502 -14.89 -27.33 -42.61
N LEU A 503 -15.52 -26.34 -43.25
CA LEU A 503 -15.98 -25.10 -42.59
C LEU A 503 -17.02 -25.41 -41.50
N GLY A 504 -18.05 -26.20 -41.81
CA GLY A 504 -19.05 -26.62 -40.82
C GLY A 504 -18.45 -27.44 -39.67
N PHE A 505 -17.50 -28.34 -39.96
CA PHE A 505 -16.77 -29.09 -38.93
C PHE A 505 -15.92 -28.16 -38.05
N ASN A 506 -15.14 -27.25 -38.66
CA ASN A 506 -14.34 -26.24 -37.97
C ASN A 506 -15.20 -25.35 -37.07
N ARG A 507 -16.41 -24.97 -37.51
CA ARG A 507 -17.33 -24.16 -36.72
C ARG A 507 -17.96 -24.90 -35.56
N ARG A 508 -18.35 -26.17 -35.74
CA ARG A 508 -18.80 -27.07 -34.67
C ARG A 508 -17.69 -27.31 -33.64
N SER A 509 -16.45 -27.54 -34.09
CA SER A 509 -15.26 -27.65 -33.25
C SER A 509 -15.02 -26.38 -32.42
N ARG A 510 -14.98 -25.20 -33.06
CA ARG A 510 -14.82 -23.90 -32.37
C ARG A 510 -15.87 -23.66 -31.28
N ARG A 511 -17.12 -24.08 -31.49
CA ARG A 511 -18.20 -24.03 -30.50
C ARG A 511 -18.00 -25.01 -29.34
N ALA A 512 -17.61 -26.25 -29.62
CA ALA A 512 -17.27 -27.23 -28.59
C ALA A 512 -16.10 -26.74 -27.73
N CYS A 513 -15.04 -26.21 -28.34
CA CYS A 513 -13.93 -25.55 -27.64
C CYS A 513 -14.41 -24.36 -26.79
N ARG A 514 -15.30 -23.50 -27.30
CA ARG A 514 -15.84 -22.36 -26.52
C ARG A 514 -16.66 -22.83 -25.31
N LYS A 515 -17.46 -23.90 -25.44
CA LYS A 515 -18.19 -24.52 -24.31
C LYS A 515 -17.24 -25.14 -23.29
N ALA A 516 -16.11 -25.72 -23.73
CA ALA A 516 -15.07 -26.23 -22.84
C ALA A 516 -14.33 -25.10 -22.09
N VAL A 517 -13.90 -24.03 -22.78
CA VAL A 517 -13.19 -22.88 -22.17
C VAL A 517 -14.05 -22.14 -21.14
N LYS A 518 -15.37 -22.03 -21.37
CA LYS A 518 -16.32 -21.45 -20.41
C LYS A 518 -16.78 -22.43 -19.31
N SER A 519 -16.25 -23.65 -19.25
CA SER A 519 -16.68 -24.65 -18.24
C SER A 519 -15.98 -24.47 -16.89
N GLN A 520 -16.71 -24.71 -15.80
CA GLN A 520 -16.16 -24.66 -14.44
C GLN A 520 -15.07 -25.71 -14.18
N ALA A 521 -15.09 -26.83 -14.91
CA ALA A 521 -14.02 -27.81 -14.88
C ALA A 521 -12.70 -27.27 -15.47
N PHE A 522 -12.77 -26.51 -16.57
CA PHE A 522 -11.60 -25.86 -17.17
C PHE A 522 -11.03 -24.75 -16.26
N TYR A 523 -11.91 -23.97 -15.62
CA TYR A 523 -11.52 -22.99 -14.59
C TYR A 523 -10.68 -23.64 -13.47
N TRP A 524 -11.19 -24.70 -12.82
CA TRP A 524 -10.47 -25.39 -11.76
C TRP A 524 -9.19 -26.07 -12.24
N LEU A 525 -9.20 -26.67 -13.43
CA LEU A 525 -8.03 -27.32 -14.02
C LEU A 525 -6.87 -26.33 -14.18
N ILE A 526 -7.10 -25.13 -14.71
CA ILE A 526 -6.03 -24.14 -14.84
C ILE A 526 -5.52 -23.65 -13.48
N ILE A 527 -6.39 -23.44 -12.49
CA ILE A 527 -5.97 -23.05 -11.12
C ILE A 527 -5.05 -24.12 -10.50
N VAL A 528 -5.41 -25.40 -10.63
CA VAL A 528 -4.58 -26.51 -10.14
C VAL A 528 -3.23 -26.58 -10.88
N LEU A 529 -3.21 -26.37 -12.20
CA LEU A 529 -1.95 -26.31 -12.97
C LEU A 529 -1.06 -25.13 -12.56
N VAL A 530 -1.64 -23.95 -12.30
CA VAL A 530 -0.89 -22.79 -11.81
C VAL A 530 -0.33 -23.05 -10.42
N PHE A 531 -1.14 -23.58 -9.49
CA PHE A 531 -0.68 -23.94 -8.14
C PHE A 531 0.45 -24.98 -8.16
N LEU A 532 0.30 -26.05 -8.95
CA LEU A 532 1.35 -27.07 -9.08
C LEU A 532 2.62 -26.49 -9.73
N ASN A 533 2.52 -25.54 -10.67
CA ASN A 533 3.70 -24.87 -11.20
C ASN A 533 4.38 -24.00 -10.12
N THR A 534 3.61 -23.25 -9.33
CA THR A 534 4.11 -22.48 -8.18
C THR A 534 4.86 -23.35 -7.18
N VAL A 535 4.32 -24.52 -6.81
CA VAL A 535 4.98 -25.47 -5.89
C VAL A 535 6.31 -26.00 -6.45
N VAL A 536 6.39 -26.23 -7.76
CA VAL A 536 7.65 -26.66 -8.41
C VAL A 536 8.70 -25.54 -8.38
N LEU A 537 8.30 -24.28 -8.62
CA LEU A 537 9.21 -23.13 -8.50
C LEU A 537 9.62 -22.87 -7.03
N ALA A 538 8.74 -23.17 -6.06
CA ALA A 538 9.03 -23.06 -4.63
C ALA A 538 10.00 -24.12 -4.10
N SER A 539 10.23 -25.21 -4.85
CA SER A 539 11.13 -26.31 -4.45
C SER A 539 12.62 -26.03 -4.68
N GLU A 540 12.96 -24.94 -5.38
CA GLU A 540 14.33 -24.66 -5.78
C GLU A 540 15.16 -24.13 -4.61
N HIS A 541 16.34 -24.72 -4.38
CA HIS A 541 17.22 -24.37 -3.25
C HIS A 541 18.72 -24.44 -3.60
N TYR A 542 19.57 -23.92 -2.71
CA TYR A 542 21.02 -24.05 -2.82
C TYR A 542 21.48 -25.49 -2.52
N ARG A 543 22.50 -25.97 -3.25
CA ARG A 543 23.01 -27.36 -3.20
C ARG A 543 21.93 -28.45 -3.39
N GLN A 544 20.84 -28.15 -4.10
CA GLN A 544 19.79 -29.13 -4.42
C GLN A 544 20.35 -30.32 -5.23
N PRO A 545 19.82 -31.54 -5.05
CA PRO A 545 20.30 -32.73 -5.74
C PRO A 545 19.91 -32.76 -7.23
N ASP A 546 20.74 -33.39 -8.08
CA ASP A 546 20.58 -33.38 -9.54
C ASP A 546 19.23 -33.92 -10.05
N TRP A 547 18.63 -34.86 -9.33
CA TRP A 547 17.30 -35.39 -9.65
C TRP A 547 16.23 -34.29 -9.57
N LEU A 548 16.35 -33.36 -8.63
CA LEU A 548 15.39 -32.28 -8.44
C LEU A 548 15.55 -31.22 -9.52
N THR A 549 16.78 -30.85 -9.89
CA THR A 549 17.07 -30.01 -11.06
C THR A 549 16.46 -30.60 -12.33
N THR A 550 16.69 -31.90 -12.55
CA THR A 550 16.15 -32.63 -13.71
C THR A 550 14.61 -32.66 -13.70
N PHE A 551 14.00 -32.90 -12.53
CA PHE A 551 12.55 -32.89 -12.36
C PHE A 551 11.95 -31.49 -12.59
N GLN A 552 12.58 -30.43 -12.07
CA GLN A 552 12.17 -29.05 -12.26
C GLN A 552 12.21 -28.65 -13.74
N ASP A 553 13.25 -29.00 -14.50
CA ASP A 553 13.34 -28.65 -15.91
C ASP A 553 12.35 -29.42 -16.80
N MET A 554 12.17 -30.73 -16.56
CA MET A 554 11.16 -31.53 -17.26
C MET A 554 9.73 -31.03 -16.98
N THR A 555 9.45 -30.72 -15.71
CA THR A 555 8.15 -30.23 -15.27
C THR A 555 7.89 -28.78 -15.75
N ASN A 556 8.92 -27.93 -15.82
CA ASN A 556 8.79 -26.61 -16.42
C ASN A 556 8.46 -26.69 -17.92
N LEU A 557 9.11 -27.56 -18.69
CA LEU A 557 8.76 -27.78 -20.10
C LEU A 557 7.32 -28.27 -20.26
N PHE A 558 6.88 -29.22 -19.42
CA PHE A 558 5.51 -29.72 -19.38
C PHE A 558 4.48 -28.60 -19.16
N PHE A 559 4.70 -27.72 -18.17
CA PHE A 559 3.82 -26.57 -17.94
C PHE A 559 3.81 -25.56 -19.09
N VAL A 560 4.96 -25.30 -19.74
CA VAL A 560 4.99 -24.42 -20.93
C VAL A 560 4.17 -24.99 -22.07
N VAL A 561 4.22 -26.30 -22.32
CA VAL A 561 3.38 -26.96 -23.32
C VAL A 561 1.89 -26.82 -22.97
N LEU A 562 1.50 -27.09 -21.72
CA LEU A 562 0.10 -26.97 -21.29
C LEU A 562 -0.44 -25.54 -21.38
N PHE A 563 0.33 -24.53 -20.95
CA PHE A 563 -0.09 -23.13 -21.08
C PHE A 563 -0.08 -22.64 -22.54
N THR A 564 0.75 -23.22 -23.41
CA THR A 564 0.68 -22.96 -24.86
C THR A 564 -0.60 -23.56 -25.46
N CYS A 565 -0.98 -24.78 -25.07
CA CYS A 565 -2.26 -25.38 -25.46
C CYS A 565 -3.46 -24.57 -24.94
N GLU A 566 -3.41 -24.08 -23.69
CA GLU A 566 -4.41 -23.18 -23.11
C GLU A 566 -4.59 -21.92 -23.97
N MET A 567 -3.50 -21.22 -24.28
CA MET A 567 -3.49 -20.00 -25.10
C MET A 567 -4.08 -20.25 -26.50
N LEU A 568 -3.62 -21.30 -27.19
CA LEU A 568 -4.08 -21.64 -28.54
C LEU A 568 -5.57 -22.01 -28.56
N LEU A 569 -6.05 -22.75 -27.57
CA LEU A 569 -7.46 -23.18 -27.47
C LEU A 569 -8.38 -21.98 -27.15
N LYS A 570 -7.95 -21.05 -26.28
CA LYS A 570 -8.63 -19.74 -26.09
C LYS A 570 -8.67 -18.92 -27.38
N MET A 571 -7.52 -18.77 -28.06
CA MET A 571 -7.40 -17.96 -29.28
C MET A 571 -8.23 -18.53 -30.44
N TYR A 572 -8.31 -19.85 -30.57
CA TYR A 572 -9.17 -20.53 -31.54
C TYR A 572 -10.67 -20.38 -31.20
N SER A 573 -11.07 -20.68 -29.96
CA SER A 573 -12.49 -20.65 -29.53
C SER A 573 -13.11 -19.24 -29.56
N LEU A 574 -12.38 -18.23 -29.11
CA LEU A 574 -12.81 -16.83 -29.12
C LEU A 574 -12.55 -16.17 -30.47
N GLY A 575 -11.44 -16.48 -31.14
CA GLY A 575 -10.92 -15.72 -32.28
C GLY A 575 -9.94 -14.63 -31.83
N PHE A 576 -9.04 -14.22 -32.73
CA PHE A 576 -7.90 -13.36 -32.39
C PHE A 576 -8.31 -11.99 -31.81
N GLN A 577 -9.28 -11.31 -32.41
CA GLN A 577 -9.76 -10.00 -31.94
C GLN A 577 -10.44 -10.12 -30.56
N GLY A 578 -11.39 -11.04 -30.38
CA GLY A 578 -12.06 -11.27 -29.09
C GLY A 578 -11.09 -11.71 -27.97
N TYR A 579 -10.07 -12.50 -28.30
CA TYR A 579 -8.98 -12.80 -27.39
C TYR A 579 -8.20 -11.54 -26.98
N ALA A 580 -7.86 -10.68 -27.95
CA ALA A 580 -7.08 -9.47 -27.76
C ALA A 580 -7.84 -8.28 -27.11
N VAL A 581 -9.17 -8.33 -26.96
CA VAL A 581 -9.92 -7.32 -26.18
C VAL A 581 -9.58 -7.42 -24.69
N SER A 582 -9.54 -8.62 -24.12
CA SER A 582 -9.35 -8.83 -22.68
C SER A 582 -7.90 -8.61 -22.22
N LEU A 583 -7.68 -7.70 -21.27
CA LEU A 583 -6.36 -7.43 -20.68
C LEU A 583 -5.70 -8.67 -20.09
N PHE A 584 -6.46 -9.50 -19.34
CA PHE A 584 -5.95 -10.75 -18.78
C PHE A 584 -5.52 -11.78 -19.84
N ASN A 585 -6.13 -11.77 -21.03
CA ASN A 585 -5.70 -12.61 -22.14
C ASN A 585 -4.46 -12.05 -22.86
N ARG A 586 -4.30 -10.72 -22.93
CA ARG A 586 -3.02 -10.10 -23.37
C ARG A 586 -1.88 -10.51 -22.45
N PHE A 587 -2.11 -10.50 -21.13
CA PHE A 587 -1.14 -10.89 -20.13
C PHE A 587 -0.77 -12.38 -20.20
N ASP A 588 -1.77 -13.26 -20.33
CA ASP A 588 -1.58 -14.71 -20.58
C ASP A 588 -0.71 -14.96 -21.83
N CYS A 589 -0.97 -14.22 -22.92
CA CYS A 589 -0.16 -14.26 -24.15
C CYS A 589 1.31 -13.89 -23.89
N ILE A 590 1.56 -12.82 -23.13
CA ILE A 590 2.91 -12.36 -22.78
C ILE A 590 3.66 -13.42 -21.96
N ILE A 591 3.00 -14.04 -20.96
CA ILE A 591 3.58 -15.12 -20.13
C ILE A 591 3.98 -16.34 -20.97
N VAL A 592 3.12 -16.73 -21.93
CA VAL A 592 3.38 -17.90 -22.78
C VAL A 592 4.50 -17.60 -23.78
N ILE A 593 4.48 -16.43 -24.44
CA ILE A 593 5.53 -16.01 -25.39
C ILE A 593 6.89 -15.89 -24.68
N SER A 594 6.94 -15.28 -23.49
CA SER A 594 8.19 -15.14 -22.74
C SER A 594 8.72 -16.50 -22.27
N SER A 595 7.84 -17.42 -21.84
CA SER A 595 8.21 -18.79 -21.46
C SER A 595 8.75 -19.61 -22.64
N ILE A 596 8.15 -19.48 -23.84
CA ILE A 596 8.66 -20.13 -25.06
C ILE A 596 10.02 -19.54 -25.44
N THR A 597 10.16 -18.21 -25.33
CA THR A 597 11.41 -17.48 -25.63
C THR A 597 12.53 -17.90 -24.69
N GLU A 598 12.27 -18.05 -23.39
CA GLU A 598 13.22 -18.60 -22.41
C GLU A 598 13.67 -20.01 -22.80
N VAL A 599 12.73 -20.93 -23.08
CA VAL A 599 13.06 -22.32 -23.44
C VAL A 599 13.87 -22.38 -24.73
N ALA A 600 13.60 -21.51 -25.71
CA ALA A 600 14.41 -21.40 -26.91
C ALA A 600 15.82 -20.88 -26.62
N LEU A 601 15.95 -19.77 -25.87
CA LEU A 601 17.24 -19.15 -25.56
C LEU A 601 18.13 -20.08 -24.72
N THR A 602 17.58 -20.72 -23.68
CA THR A 602 18.32 -21.68 -22.84
C THR A 602 18.76 -22.93 -23.60
N ARG A 603 17.98 -23.39 -24.60
CA ARG A 603 18.37 -24.50 -25.49
C ARG A 603 19.38 -24.14 -26.58
N THR A 604 19.67 -22.86 -26.78
CA THR A 604 20.61 -22.38 -27.83
C THR A 604 21.93 -21.84 -27.26
N GLU A 605 22.06 -21.76 -25.93
CA GLU A 605 23.29 -21.34 -25.21
C GLU A 605 23.83 -19.93 -25.59
N ILE A 606 23.01 -19.08 -26.22
CA ILE A 606 23.40 -17.75 -26.74
C ILE A 606 23.69 -16.72 -25.62
N ILE A 607 23.22 -16.95 -24.39
CA ILE A 607 23.16 -15.93 -23.33
C ILE A 607 24.04 -16.31 -22.12
N PRO A 608 24.83 -15.36 -21.55
CA PRO A 608 25.65 -15.61 -20.36
C PRO A 608 24.84 -16.03 -19.13
N PRO A 609 25.44 -16.75 -18.16
CA PRO A 609 24.70 -17.39 -17.06
C PRO A 609 23.87 -16.41 -16.19
N LEU A 610 24.31 -15.16 -16.03
CA LEU A 610 23.54 -14.11 -15.36
C LEU A 610 22.20 -13.82 -16.06
N GLY A 611 22.21 -13.72 -17.40
CA GLY A 611 20.99 -13.53 -18.19
C GLY A 611 20.07 -14.75 -18.13
N VAL A 612 20.63 -15.96 -18.05
CA VAL A 612 19.86 -17.19 -17.83
C VAL A 612 19.15 -17.17 -16.46
N SER A 613 19.79 -16.69 -15.39
CA SER A 613 19.13 -16.52 -14.07
C SER A 613 17.96 -15.53 -14.15
N VAL A 614 18.15 -14.36 -14.78
CA VAL A 614 17.08 -13.35 -14.91
C VAL A 614 15.90 -13.88 -15.75
N LEU A 615 16.17 -14.68 -16.79
CA LEU A 615 15.10 -15.30 -17.58
C LEU A 615 14.29 -16.34 -16.79
N ARG A 616 14.88 -17.06 -15.82
CA ARG A 616 14.13 -17.95 -14.92
C ARG A 616 13.13 -17.19 -14.05
N CYS A 617 13.48 -15.99 -13.59
CA CYS A 617 12.55 -15.13 -12.85
C CYS A 617 11.27 -14.81 -13.65
N VAL A 618 11.34 -14.79 -15.00
CA VAL A 618 10.17 -14.56 -15.86
C VAL A 618 9.14 -15.70 -15.75
N ARG A 619 9.54 -16.92 -15.35
CA ARG A 619 8.61 -18.02 -15.05
C ARG A 619 7.63 -17.64 -13.92
N LEU A 620 8.02 -16.77 -12.98
CA LEU A 620 7.19 -16.35 -11.85
C LEU A 620 6.01 -15.46 -12.26
N LEU A 621 6.03 -14.87 -13.46
CA LEU A 621 4.86 -14.17 -14.01
C LEU A 621 3.65 -15.11 -14.19
N ARG A 622 3.86 -16.43 -14.23
CA ARG A 622 2.79 -17.43 -14.23
C ARG A 622 1.97 -17.42 -12.92
N ILE A 623 2.56 -17.04 -11.78
CA ILE A 623 1.84 -16.94 -10.50
C ILE A 623 0.76 -15.86 -10.59
N PHE A 624 1.04 -14.75 -11.27
CA PHE A 624 0.04 -13.71 -11.53
C PHE A 624 -1.16 -14.20 -12.38
N LYS A 625 -1.16 -15.41 -12.97
CA LYS A 625 -2.40 -16.00 -13.52
C LYS A 625 -3.50 -16.14 -12.46
N VAL A 626 -3.15 -16.31 -11.18
CA VAL A 626 -4.12 -16.36 -10.06
C VAL A 626 -4.97 -15.08 -9.99
N THR A 627 -4.41 -13.91 -10.31
CA THR A 627 -5.13 -12.61 -10.28
C THR A 627 -6.43 -12.65 -11.09
N LYS A 628 -6.42 -13.30 -12.26
CA LYS A 628 -7.58 -13.42 -13.16
C LYS A 628 -8.74 -14.20 -12.52
N TYR A 629 -8.42 -15.15 -11.66
CA TYR A 629 -9.40 -16.09 -11.09
C TYR A 629 -9.92 -15.63 -9.72
N TRP A 630 -9.19 -14.75 -9.03
CA TRP A 630 -9.51 -14.30 -7.68
C TRP A 630 -10.04 -12.86 -7.69
N ARG A 631 -11.37 -12.69 -7.61
CA ARG A 631 -12.04 -11.39 -7.74
C ARG A 631 -11.43 -10.28 -6.86
N SER A 632 -11.23 -10.53 -5.57
CA SER A 632 -10.65 -9.54 -4.64
C SER A 632 -9.26 -9.05 -5.10
N LEU A 633 -8.36 -9.96 -5.49
CA LEU A 633 -7.04 -9.62 -6.01
C LEU A 633 -7.10 -8.94 -7.39
N SER A 634 -8.04 -9.33 -8.26
CA SER A 634 -8.32 -8.63 -9.53
C SER A 634 -8.75 -7.18 -9.29
N ASN A 635 -9.68 -6.96 -8.37
CA ASN A 635 -10.21 -5.63 -8.05
C ASN A 635 -9.14 -4.74 -7.39
N LEU A 636 -8.33 -5.29 -6.48
CA LEU A 636 -7.19 -4.60 -5.87
C LEU A 636 -6.15 -4.19 -6.91
N VAL A 637 -5.77 -5.09 -7.83
CA VAL A 637 -4.84 -4.76 -8.93
C VAL A 637 -5.43 -3.71 -9.88
N ALA A 638 -6.74 -3.74 -10.16
CA ALA A 638 -7.40 -2.73 -10.99
C ALA A 638 -7.43 -1.34 -10.31
N SER A 639 -7.75 -1.28 -9.01
CA SER A 639 -7.69 -0.05 -8.20
C SER A 639 -6.28 0.53 -8.19
N LEU A 640 -5.26 -0.29 -7.86
CA LEU A 640 -3.85 0.13 -7.83
C LEU A 640 -3.37 0.69 -9.19
N LEU A 641 -3.79 0.07 -10.30
CA LEU A 641 -3.45 0.53 -11.66
C LEU A 641 -4.21 1.80 -12.09
N ASN A 642 -5.32 2.14 -11.44
CA ASN A 642 -6.00 3.41 -11.62
C ASN A 642 -5.34 4.52 -10.77
N SER A 643 -5.10 4.25 -9.48
CA SER A 643 -4.52 5.26 -8.57
C SER A 643 -3.06 5.57 -8.86
N ILE A 644 -2.28 4.67 -9.48
CA ILE A 644 -0.90 4.98 -9.90
C ILE A 644 -0.81 6.25 -10.79
N GLN A 645 -1.87 6.62 -11.52
CA GLN A 645 -1.86 7.83 -12.35
C GLN A 645 -1.95 9.14 -11.53
N SER A 646 -2.65 9.18 -10.39
CA SER A 646 -2.59 10.34 -9.47
C SER A 646 -1.26 10.33 -8.70
N ILE A 647 -0.90 9.17 -8.16
CA ILE A 647 0.25 8.94 -7.27
C ILE A 647 1.59 9.19 -7.98
N ALA A 648 1.71 8.95 -9.29
CA ALA A 648 2.95 9.18 -10.05
C ALA A 648 3.48 10.63 -9.92
N SER A 649 2.60 11.61 -9.73
CA SER A 649 3.01 13.02 -9.53
C SER A 649 3.64 13.27 -8.14
N LEU A 650 3.19 12.53 -7.12
CA LEU A 650 3.72 12.54 -5.76
C LEU A 650 5.05 11.76 -5.67
N LEU A 651 5.12 10.58 -6.30
CA LEU A 651 6.35 9.78 -6.37
C LEU A 651 7.47 10.50 -7.14
N LEU A 652 7.14 11.25 -8.20
CA LEU A 652 8.12 12.08 -8.91
C LEU A 652 8.68 13.20 -8.02
N LEU A 653 7.86 13.77 -7.12
CA LEU A 653 8.32 14.78 -6.16
C LEU A 653 9.23 14.17 -5.08
N LEU A 654 8.85 13.00 -4.54
CA LEU A 654 9.68 12.24 -3.59
C LEU A 654 11.04 11.87 -4.21
N PHE A 655 11.04 11.37 -5.45
CA PHE A 655 12.27 11.03 -6.17
C PHE A 655 13.14 12.26 -6.46
N LEU A 656 12.53 13.40 -6.83
CA LEU A 656 13.25 14.68 -6.98
C LEU A 656 13.86 15.16 -5.65
N PHE A 657 13.15 15.00 -4.53
CA PHE A 657 13.67 15.31 -3.19
C PHE A 657 14.89 14.43 -2.85
N ILE A 658 14.80 13.12 -3.08
CA ILE A 658 15.92 12.17 -2.91
C ILE A 658 17.13 12.60 -3.75
N ILE A 659 16.93 12.94 -5.03
CA ILE A 659 18.01 13.42 -5.92
C ILE A 659 18.67 14.68 -5.37
N ILE A 660 17.91 15.66 -4.90
CA ILE A 660 18.45 16.92 -4.36
C ILE A 660 19.28 16.65 -3.11
N PHE A 661 18.80 15.81 -2.19
CA PHE A 661 19.55 15.49 -0.97
C PHE A 661 20.76 14.59 -1.24
N ALA A 662 20.69 13.66 -2.20
CA ALA A 662 21.83 12.83 -2.60
C ALA A 662 22.95 13.68 -3.20
N LEU A 663 22.61 14.56 -4.15
CA LEU A 663 23.58 15.50 -4.73
C LEU A 663 24.13 16.50 -3.68
N LEU A 664 23.32 16.94 -2.71
CA LEU A 664 23.80 17.80 -1.62
C LEU A 664 24.77 17.04 -0.71
N GLY A 665 24.45 15.78 -0.38
CA GLY A 665 25.34 14.89 0.36
C GLY A 665 26.68 14.67 -0.35
N MET A 666 26.68 14.50 -1.68
CA MET A 666 27.91 14.44 -2.49
C MET A 666 28.75 15.73 -2.42
N GLN A 667 28.11 16.91 -2.39
CA GLN A 667 28.82 18.19 -2.32
C GLN A 667 29.35 18.53 -0.91
N VAL A 668 28.77 17.94 0.15
CA VAL A 668 29.17 18.16 1.55
C VAL A 668 30.14 17.06 2.02
N PHE A 669 29.74 15.79 1.89
CA PHE A 669 30.43 14.63 2.47
C PHE A 669 31.19 13.77 1.44
N GLY A 670 31.02 14.00 0.15
CA GLY A 670 31.67 13.22 -0.90
C GLY A 670 33.20 13.25 -0.81
N GLY A 671 33.83 12.08 -0.80
CA GLY A 671 35.27 11.92 -0.63
C GLY A 671 35.78 12.19 0.79
N ARG A 672 34.91 12.51 1.76
CA ARG A 672 35.29 12.82 3.15
C ARG A 672 35.26 11.62 4.09
N PHE A 673 34.52 10.56 3.76
CA PHE A 673 34.35 9.36 4.61
C PHE A 673 35.56 8.41 4.51
N ASN A 674 36.76 8.95 4.69
CA ASN A 674 38.05 8.24 4.57
C ASN A 674 38.86 8.48 5.86
N PHE A 675 38.52 7.74 6.93
CA PHE A 675 39.00 8.04 8.29
C PHE A 675 40.39 7.48 8.60
N SER A 676 40.71 6.29 8.10
CA SER A 676 42.02 5.64 8.24
C SER A 676 42.40 4.92 6.95
N ILE A 677 43.66 4.51 6.85
CA ILE A 677 44.16 3.58 5.83
C ILE A 677 43.88 2.11 6.23
N THR A 678 43.66 1.85 7.52
CA THR A 678 43.42 0.52 8.10
C THR A 678 41.94 0.19 8.34
N GLU A 679 41.09 1.20 8.54
CA GLU A 679 39.64 1.02 8.61
C GLU A 679 39.07 0.86 7.19
N ASP A 680 38.12 -0.06 7.00
CA ASP A 680 37.31 -0.05 5.78
C ASP A 680 36.48 1.22 5.69
N LYS A 681 36.37 1.76 4.48
CA LYS A 681 35.43 2.85 4.19
C LYS A 681 33.97 2.40 4.44
N PRO A 682 33.14 3.18 5.17
CA PRO A 682 31.73 2.87 5.39
C PRO A 682 30.92 2.67 4.10
N ARG A 683 29.97 1.73 4.11
CA ARG A 683 29.08 1.46 2.96
C ARG A 683 28.15 2.64 2.67
N HIS A 684 27.58 3.24 3.71
CA HIS A 684 26.67 4.40 3.70
C HIS A 684 27.38 5.73 3.41
N ASN A 685 28.10 5.81 2.29
CA ASN A 685 28.89 6.99 1.90
C ASN A 685 28.27 7.79 0.74
N PHE A 686 28.89 8.94 0.43
CA PHE A 686 28.40 9.94 -0.53
C PHE A 686 29.35 10.17 -1.73
N ASP A 687 30.23 9.21 -2.07
CA ASP A 687 31.26 9.41 -3.11
C ASP A 687 30.75 9.17 -4.54
N THR A 688 29.61 8.50 -4.70
CA THR A 688 28.97 8.30 -6.01
C THR A 688 27.48 8.57 -5.90
N PHE A 689 26.86 9.02 -6.99
CA PHE A 689 25.44 9.39 -6.99
C PHE A 689 24.49 8.23 -6.61
N VAL A 690 24.77 7.01 -7.07
CA VAL A 690 23.95 5.85 -6.72
C VAL A 690 24.10 5.49 -5.24
N GLN A 691 25.32 5.54 -4.69
CA GLN A 691 25.52 5.27 -3.27
C GLN A 691 24.93 6.38 -2.39
N ALA A 692 25.11 7.65 -2.76
CA ALA A 692 24.47 8.78 -2.09
C ALA A 692 22.93 8.68 -2.11
N MET A 693 22.34 8.21 -3.21
CA MET A 693 20.90 7.96 -3.32
C MET A 693 20.43 6.84 -2.39
N LEU A 694 21.20 5.75 -2.25
CA LEU A 694 20.92 4.66 -1.32
C LEU A 694 21.08 5.11 0.14
N THR A 695 22.15 5.83 0.48
CA THR A 695 22.38 6.40 1.81
C THR A 695 21.27 7.39 2.20
N VAL A 696 20.79 8.21 1.26
CA VAL A 696 19.61 9.08 1.49
C VAL A 696 18.33 8.26 1.67
N PHE A 697 18.14 7.19 0.91
CA PHE A 697 16.98 6.31 1.08
C PHE A 697 17.00 5.57 2.43
N GLN A 698 18.16 5.16 2.92
CA GLN A 698 18.36 4.60 4.27
C GLN A 698 17.93 5.59 5.36
N ILE A 699 18.40 6.84 5.31
CA ILE A 699 17.98 7.91 6.24
C ILE A 699 16.46 8.18 6.15
N LEU A 700 15.84 7.98 4.98
CA LEU A 700 14.38 8.08 4.79
C LEU A 700 13.61 6.86 5.33
N THR A 701 14.18 5.66 5.35
CA THR A 701 13.58 4.52 6.06
C THR A 701 13.67 4.65 7.58
N GLY A 702 14.63 5.44 8.08
CA GLY A 702 14.87 5.65 9.50
C GLY A 702 15.76 4.60 10.17
N GLU A 703 16.30 3.67 9.40
CA GLU A 703 17.23 2.62 9.84
C GLU A 703 18.69 3.11 9.81
N ASP A 704 19.47 2.87 10.88
CA ASP A 704 20.91 3.21 10.98
C ASP A 704 21.24 4.71 10.69
N TRP A 705 20.24 5.62 10.68
CA TRP A 705 20.42 7.00 10.22
C TRP A 705 21.35 7.82 11.14
N ASN A 706 21.34 7.46 12.42
CA ASN A 706 22.25 7.91 13.47
C ASN A 706 23.71 7.57 13.12
N VAL A 707 24.01 6.36 12.66
CA VAL A 707 25.37 5.93 12.27
C VAL A 707 25.88 6.78 11.10
N VAL A 708 25.05 7.02 10.09
CA VAL A 708 25.41 7.90 8.96
C VAL A 708 25.66 9.34 9.42
N MET A 709 24.90 9.83 10.39
CA MET A 709 25.13 11.14 11.01
C MET A 709 26.45 11.18 11.81
N TYR A 710 26.81 10.11 12.53
CA TYR A 710 28.05 10.04 13.30
C TYR A 710 29.28 10.13 12.37
N ASP A 711 29.29 9.37 11.28
CA ASP A 711 30.33 9.45 10.26
C ASP A 711 30.36 10.85 9.59
N GLY A 712 29.20 11.45 9.35
CA GLY A 712 29.06 12.83 8.86
C GLY A 712 29.70 13.88 9.76
N ILE A 713 29.62 13.71 11.09
CA ILE A 713 30.26 14.59 12.09
C ILE A 713 31.77 14.28 12.21
N ARG A 714 32.15 12.99 12.24
CA ARG A 714 33.55 12.51 12.25
C ARG A 714 34.33 13.08 11.06
N ALA A 715 33.73 13.09 9.88
CA ALA A 715 34.31 13.55 8.60
C ALA A 715 34.70 15.05 8.56
N TYR A 716 34.24 15.85 9.51
CA TYR A 716 34.59 17.27 9.65
C TYR A 716 35.50 17.59 10.84
N GLY A 717 35.95 16.58 11.59
CA GLY A 717 36.79 16.74 12.78
C GLY A 717 36.04 16.63 14.11
N GLY A 718 34.88 15.95 14.13
CA GLY A 718 34.15 15.61 15.35
C GLY A 718 33.43 16.79 16.00
N VAL A 719 32.95 16.56 17.23
CA VAL A 719 32.04 17.48 17.96
C VAL A 719 32.69 18.81 18.35
N ALA A 720 34.01 18.82 18.59
CA ALA A 720 34.77 20.03 18.92
C ALA A 720 34.99 20.99 17.71
N SER A 721 34.54 20.60 16.52
CA SER A 721 34.74 21.33 15.26
C SER A 721 33.42 21.88 14.69
N VAL A 722 33.48 22.46 13.48
CA VAL A 722 32.29 22.84 12.71
C VAL A 722 31.44 21.63 12.31
N GLY A 723 31.96 20.39 12.43
CA GLY A 723 31.28 19.14 12.10
C GLY A 723 29.93 18.92 12.79
N ILE A 724 29.72 19.48 13.99
CA ILE A 724 28.41 19.42 14.65
C ILE A 724 27.29 20.10 13.84
N ILE A 725 27.61 21.10 13.00
CA ILE A 725 26.65 21.73 12.07
C ILE A 725 26.22 20.73 10.98
N GLY A 726 27.05 19.75 10.64
CA GLY A 726 26.74 18.65 9.72
C GLY A 726 25.52 17.83 10.14
N SER A 727 25.24 17.71 11.43
CA SER A 727 24.02 17.06 11.96
C SER A 727 22.72 17.63 11.35
N SER A 728 22.71 18.94 11.06
CA SER A 728 21.53 19.62 10.52
C SER A 728 21.10 19.11 9.15
N TYR A 729 22.02 18.60 8.32
CA TYR A 729 21.68 17.95 7.05
C TYR A 729 20.82 16.70 7.29
N PHE A 730 21.23 15.84 8.22
CA PHE A 730 20.55 14.58 8.54
C PHE A 730 19.20 14.84 9.21
N ILE A 731 19.13 15.77 10.16
CA ILE A 731 17.88 16.17 10.84
C ILE A 731 16.87 16.76 9.85
N ILE A 732 17.30 17.65 8.94
CA ILE A 732 16.41 18.23 7.92
C ILE A 732 15.97 17.17 6.91
N LEU A 733 16.87 16.29 6.47
CA LEU A 733 16.55 15.18 5.58
C LEU A 733 15.50 14.25 6.20
N PHE A 734 15.71 13.80 7.44
CA PHE A 734 14.77 12.95 8.15
C PHE A 734 13.40 13.62 8.32
N ILE A 735 13.36 14.86 8.87
CA ILE A 735 12.09 15.55 9.15
C ILE A 735 11.33 15.90 7.86
N CYS A 736 11.98 16.56 6.89
CA CYS A 736 11.32 16.96 5.65
C CYS A 736 11.00 15.75 4.75
N GLY A 737 11.85 14.73 4.77
CA GLY A 737 11.68 13.51 4.02
C GLY A 737 10.52 12.65 4.52
N ASN A 738 10.48 12.37 5.82
CA ASN A 738 9.37 11.64 6.44
C ASN A 738 8.06 12.44 6.39
N TYR A 739 8.12 13.78 6.44
CA TYR A 739 6.96 14.61 6.16
C TYR A 739 6.45 14.43 4.72
N ILE A 740 7.32 14.41 3.71
CA ILE A 740 6.89 14.14 2.32
C ILE A 740 6.34 12.72 2.20
N LEU A 741 7.06 11.69 2.68
CA LEU A 741 6.59 10.29 2.67
C LEU A 741 5.21 10.12 3.31
N LEU A 742 4.97 10.76 4.46
CA LEU A 742 3.69 10.67 5.15
C LEU A 742 2.54 11.35 4.37
N ASN A 743 2.80 12.47 3.68
CA ASN A 743 1.81 13.05 2.77
C ASN A 743 1.55 12.17 1.54
N VAL A 744 2.57 11.50 1.01
CA VAL A 744 2.40 10.53 -0.09
C VAL A 744 1.54 9.35 0.39
N PHE A 745 1.88 8.76 1.53
CA PHE A 745 1.12 7.64 2.12
C PHE A 745 -0.33 8.01 2.43
N LEU A 746 -0.59 9.15 3.07
CA LEU A 746 -1.94 9.56 3.43
C LEU A 746 -2.79 9.94 2.20
N ALA A 747 -2.20 10.55 1.17
CA ALA A 747 -2.89 10.75 -0.10
C ALA A 747 -3.32 9.41 -0.73
N ILE A 748 -2.40 8.43 -0.79
CA ILE A 748 -2.67 7.08 -1.30
C ILE A 748 -3.78 6.39 -0.48
N ALA A 749 -3.69 6.46 0.85
CA ALA A 749 -4.64 5.80 1.74
C ALA A 749 -6.05 6.42 1.64
N VAL A 750 -6.15 7.74 1.58
CA VAL A 750 -7.44 8.45 1.50
C VAL A 750 -8.08 8.30 0.11
N ASP A 751 -7.30 8.35 -0.97
CA ASP A 751 -7.80 8.08 -2.34
C ASP A 751 -8.30 6.63 -2.47
N ASN A 752 -7.49 5.64 -2.07
CA ASN A 752 -7.85 4.21 -2.19
C ASN A 752 -9.02 3.83 -1.26
N LEU A 753 -9.15 4.43 -0.08
CA LEU A 753 -10.29 4.20 0.82
C LEU A 753 -11.58 4.76 0.20
N ALA A 754 -11.54 5.97 -0.37
CA ALA A 754 -12.70 6.56 -1.03
C ALA A 754 -13.14 5.78 -2.28
N ASP A 755 -12.19 5.22 -3.05
CA ASP A 755 -12.49 4.27 -4.12
C ASP A 755 -13.17 3.00 -3.57
N ALA A 756 -12.69 2.44 -2.45
CA ALA A 756 -13.26 1.26 -1.82
C ALA A 756 -14.68 1.49 -1.27
N ASP A 757 -14.90 2.60 -0.55
CA ASP A 757 -16.24 3.04 -0.08
C ASP A 757 -17.22 3.09 -1.27
N SER A 758 -16.80 3.73 -2.38
CA SER A 758 -17.64 3.90 -3.57
C SER A 758 -17.98 2.61 -4.33
N LEU A 759 -17.15 1.57 -4.18
CA LEU A 759 -17.39 0.25 -4.74
C LEU A 759 -18.32 -0.57 -3.84
N GLY A 760 -18.23 -0.42 -2.52
CA GLY A 760 -19.16 -1.05 -1.57
C GLY A 760 -20.60 -0.58 -1.80
N ASP A 761 -20.82 0.73 -1.85
CA ASP A 761 -22.13 1.31 -2.19
C ASP A 761 -22.67 0.76 -3.53
N GLY A 762 -21.80 0.70 -4.55
CA GLY A 762 -22.16 0.27 -5.90
C GLY A 762 -22.34 -1.24 -6.07
N GLU A 763 -21.80 -2.08 -5.19
CA GLU A 763 -22.15 -3.51 -5.11
C GLU A 763 -23.48 -3.69 -4.36
N GLY A 764 -23.74 -2.94 -3.28
CA GLY A 764 -25.01 -2.94 -2.55
C GLY A 764 -26.21 -2.47 -3.38
N GLU A 765 -26.07 -1.40 -4.17
CA GLU A 765 -27.09 -0.97 -5.14
C GLU A 765 -27.41 -2.09 -6.15
N LYS A 766 -26.40 -2.82 -6.65
CA LYS A 766 -26.56 -3.89 -7.64
C LYS A 766 -27.14 -5.18 -7.06
N GLU A 767 -26.87 -5.51 -5.79
CA GLU A 767 -27.51 -6.64 -5.11
C GLU A 767 -28.99 -6.35 -4.81
N GLY A 768 -29.32 -5.12 -4.38
CA GLY A 768 -30.71 -4.69 -4.17
C GLY A 768 -31.56 -4.65 -5.45
N GLU A 769 -31.01 -4.22 -6.59
CA GLU A 769 -31.68 -4.35 -7.89
C GLU A 769 -31.84 -5.82 -8.33
N GLY A 770 -30.87 -6.68 -8.00
CA GLY A 770 -30.88 -8.10 -8.35
C GLY A 770 -31.94 -8.93 -7.64
N GLU A 771 -32.27 -8.61 -6.38
CA GLU A 771 -33.35 -9.29 -5.64
C GLU A 771 -34.75 -8.80 -6.07
N GLY A 772 -34.86 -7.60 -6.67
CA GLY A 772 -36.13 -6.99 -7.07
C GLY A 772 -36.79 -7.58 -8.33
N GLU A 773 -36.07 -8.29 -9.20
CA GLU A 773 -36.59 -8.76 -10.51
C GLU A 773 -36.90 -10.27 -10.59
N VAL A 774 -36.72 -11.06 -9.52
CA VAL A 774 -36.81 -12.54 -9.59
C VAL A 774 -38.16 -13.12 -9.14
N GLU A 775 -38.96 -12.42 -8.31
CA GLU A 775 -40.31 -12.88 -7.95
C GLU A 775 -41.36 -12.58 -9.04
N GLY A 776 -41.24 -13.25 -10.20
CA GLY A 776 -42.07 -12.97 -11.37
C GLY A 776 -42.29 -14.14 -12.33
N VAL A 777 -43.30 -14.99 -12.04
CA VAL A 777 -43.97 -15.90 -12.99
C VAL A 777 -43.13 -17.08 -13.53
N GLU A 778 -43.15 -18.23 -12.83
CA GLU A 778 -43.09 -19.53 -13.50
C GLU A 778 -44.48 -19.88 -14.06
N VAL A 779 -44.59 -20.15 -15.36
CA VAL A 779 -45.77 -20.81 -15.96
C VAL A 779 -45.50 -22.31 -16.08
N LYS A 780 -46.45 -23.13 -15.62
CA LYS A 780 -46.52 -24.58 -15.89
C LYS A 780 -47.90 -24.91 -16.46
N GLU A 781 -47.94 -25.61 -17.59
CA GLU A 781 -49.15 -26.13 -18.23
C GLU A 781 -49.13 -27.66 -18.28
N GLY A 782 -50.33 -28.28 -18.38
CA GLY A 782 -50.57 -29.73 -18.24
C GLY A 782 -51.22 -30.05 -16.88
N GLU A 783 -52.55 -29.94 -16.76
CA GLU A 783 -53.54 -31.03 -16.99
C GLU A 783 -53.74 -31.88 -15.72
N GLU A 784 -54.95 -32.18 -15.20
CA GLU A 784 -56.34 -32.10 -15.70
C GLU A 784 -57.35 -31.83 -14.53
N ILE A 785 -58.53 -31.23 -14.82
CA ILE A 785 -59.93 -31.58 -14.37
C ILE A 785 -60.17 -31.83 -12.84
N GLU A 786 -61.18 -31.30 -12.11
CA GLU A 786 -62.46 -30.55 -12.29
C GLU A 786 -62.75 -29.80 -10.94
N GLU A 787 -63.77 -28.96 -10.65
CA GLU A 787 -65.00 -28.38 -11.26
C GLU A 787 -65.32 -27.05 -10.49
N GLY A 788 -66.32 -26.24 -10.88
CA GLY A 788 -67.17 -25.50 -9.91
C GLY A 788 -67.29 -23.97 -9.98
N ASP A 789 -68.24 -23.47 -10.79
CA ASP A 789 -69.02 -22.20 -10.68
C ASP A 789 -68.37 -20.85 -10.27
N GLU A 790 -68.00 -20.09 -11.30
CA GLU A 790 -68.60 -18.80 -11.71
C GLU A 790 -68.72 -17.54 -10.79
N LYS A 791 -68.35 -16.40 -11.42
CA LYS A 791 -68.91 -15.02 -11.28
C LYS A 791 -68.54 -14.20 -10.01
N SER A 792 -68.47 -12.86 -10.06
CA SER A 792 -68.30 -11.87 -11.16
C SER A 792 -68.16 -10.46 -10.56
N ALA A 793 -67.54 -9.52 -11.28
CA ALA A 793 -67.72 -8.05 -11.14
C ALA A 793 -67.24 -7.39 -9.81
N LEU A 794 -67.12 -6.05 -9.68
CA LEU A 794 -66.69 -4.96 -10.59
C LEU A 794 -66.58 -3.64 -9.77
N ASN A 795 -65.64 -2.74 -10.11
CA ASN A 795 -65.72 -1.27 -9.95
C ASN A 795 -65.76 -0.53 -8.57
N HIS A 796 -64.90 0.50 -8.50
CA HIS A 796 -65.17 1.91 -8.13
C HIS A 796 -65.24 2.44 -6.66
N ILE A 797 -64.23 3.29 -6.34
CA ILE A 797 -64.33 4.76 -6.08
C ILE A 797 -65.02 5.33 -4.80
N ALA A 798 -64.28 6.25 -4.15
CA ALA A 798 -64.66 7.48 -3.42
C ALA A 798 -64.93 7.52 -1.88
N ILE A 799 -64.05 8.31 -1.21
CA ILE A 799 -64.31 9.46 -0.32
C ILE A 799 -64.97 9.25 1.07
N ARG A 800 -64.23 9.74 2.10
CA ARG A 800 -64.59 10.37 3.41
C ARG A 800 -66.08 10.42 3.83
N GLU A 801 -66.45 10.33 5.12
CA GLU A 801 -65.91 11.04 6.31
C GLU A 801 -65.89 10.18 7.62
N ASN A 802 -65.61 10.82 8.76
CA ASN A 802 -65.45 10.19 10.09
C ASN A 802 -66.76 9.64 10.67
N ASP A 803 -66.68 8.53 11.43
CA ASP A 803 -66.93 8.57 12.89
C ASP A 803 -66.45 7.27 13.57
N ALA A 804 -66.43 7.23 14.91
CA ALA A 804 -65.62 6.28 15.68
C ALA A 804 -66.35 4.98 16.12
N ALA A 805 -65.79 3.82 15.75
CA ALA A 805 -65.79 2.59 16.57
C ALA A 805 -64.79 1.52 16.07
N SER A 806 -63.91 1.07 16.96
CA SER A 806 -63.25 -0.26 17.03
C SER A 806 -63.27 -1.21 15.81
N GLN A 807 -62.11 -1.43 15.16
CA GLN A 807 -61.44 -2.76 15.11
C GLN A 807 -60.05 -2.77 14.41
N THR A 808 -59.08 -3.33 15.15
CA THR A 808 -57.88 -4.09 14.74
C THR A 808 -57.35 -4.07 13.29
N LYS A 809 -56.21 -3.38 13.04
CA LYS A 809 -54.90 -4.03 12.72
C LYS A 809 -53.76 -3.03 12.39
N ILE A 810 -52.56 -3.40 12.85
CA ILE A 810 -51.22 -3.11 12.29
C ILE A 810 -50.94 -1.64 11.92
N HIS A 811 -50.32 -0.91 12.85
CA HIS A 811 -49.46 0.21 12.52
C HIS A 811 -48.04 -0.34 12.26
N ILE A 812 -47.37 0.11 11.19
CA ILE A 812 -45.91 -0.05 11.06
C ILE A 812 -45.34 1.30 11.49
N ASP A 813 -44.83 1.38 12.71
CA ASP A 813 -44.12 2.56 13.17
C ASP A 813 -42.75 2.63 12.51
N MET A 814 -42.51 3.72 11.78
CA MET A 814 -41.16 4.10 11.38
C MET A 814 -40.40 4.54 12.64
N ILE A 815 -39.33 3.83 12.98
CA ILE A 815 -38.47 4.24 14.09
C ILE A 815 -37.63 5.43 13.63
N GLU A 816 -37.93 6.62 14.16
CA GLU A 816 -37.03 7.77 14.04
C GLU A 816 -35.73 7.48 14.81
N PRO A 817 -34.54 7.67 14.23
CA PRO A 817 -33.27 7.46 14.92
C PRO A 817 -33.11 8.47 16.05
N LYS A 818 -32.73 7.98 17.24
CA LYS A 818 -32.35 8.83 18.37
C LYS A 818 -30.87 9.15 18.32
N TYR A 819 -30.58 10.44 18.49
CA TYR A 819 -29.22 10.96 18.65
C TYR A 819 -28.98 11.30 20.12
N ASP A 820 -27.80 10.96 20.63
CA ASP A 820 -27.31 11.43 21.93
C ASP A 820 -26.81 12.89 21.83
N GLU A 821 -26.48 13.51 22.97
CA GLU A 821 -26.14 14.94 23.12
C GLU A 821 -24.91 15.40 22.28
N TYR A 822 -24.21 14.47 21.63
CA TYR A 822 -23.06 14.73 20.73
C TYR A 822 -23.29 14.33 19.25
N GLY A 823 -24.45 13.77 18.90
CA GLY A 823 -24.87 13.60 17.50
C GLY A 823 -24.32 12.40 16.73
N GLU A 824 -23.84 11.35 17.40
CA GLU A 824 -23.53 10.06 16.76
C GLU A 824 -24.76 9.14 16.71
N GLU A 825 -24.81 8.23 15.74
CA GLU A 825 -25.86 7.21 15.62
C GLU A 825 -25.57 6.01 16.54
N ILE A 826 -26.55 5.62 17.37
CA ILE A 826 -26.46 4.39 18.18
C ILE A 826 -26.80 3.19 17.28
N ILE A 827 -25.77 2.44 16.89
CA ILE A 827 -25.95 1.11 16.28
C ILE A 827 -26.17 0.09 17.42
N ASP A 828 -27.44 -0.13 17.77
CA ASP A 828 -27.83 -1.23 18.65
C ASP A 828 -27.61 -2.58 17.93
N LEU A 829 -26.45 -3.19 18.18
CA LEU A 829 -26.15 -4.55 17.74
C LEU A 829 -26.97 -5.55 18.58
N GLU A 830 -28.13 -5.96 18.06
CA GLU A 830 -28.96 -7.01 18.65
C GLU A 830 -28.17 -8.32 18.83
N GLU A 831 -28.35 -8.99 19.97
CA GLU A 831 -27.83 -10.35 20.17
C GLU A 831 -28.69 -11.35 19.37
N GLU A 832 -28.10 -12.06 18.40
CA GLU A 832 -28.78 -13.09 17.60
C GLU A 832 -29.53 -14.11 18.49
N GLY A 833 -30.86 -14.04 18.48
CA GLY A 833 -31.73 -14.91 19.26
C GLY A 833 -32.39 -15.99 18.41
N GLU A 834 -31.99 -17.26 18.60
CA GLU A 834 -32.68 -18.41 17.99
C GLU A 834 -34.16 -18.47 18.44
N PHE A 835 -35.08 -18.55 17.48
CA PHE A 835 -36.51 -18.78 17.73
C PHE A 835 -36.75 -20.10 18.48
N VAL A 836 -37.53 -20.04 19.57
CA VAL A 836 -38.27 -21.19 20.11
C VAL A 836 -39.64 -20.71 20.60
N GLU A 837 -40.69 -21.24 19.98
CA GLU A 837 -42.09 -20.95 20.32
C GLU A 837 -42.47 -21.51 21.71
N THR A 838 -43.47 -20.91 22.36
CA THR A 838 -44.41 -21.65 23.22
C THR A 838 -45.69 -20.84 23.44
N ASP A 839 -46.84 -21.50 23.37
CA ASP A 839 -48.18 -20.89 23.44
C ASP A 839 -48.63 -20.52 24.88
N GLY A 840 -49.69 -19.71 24.97
CA GLY A 840 -50.76 -19.98 25.94
C GLY A 840 -50.91 -19.05 27.17
N GLU A 841 -51.94 -18.21 27.11
CA GLU A 841 -52.89 -17.86 28.20
C GLU A 841 -52.40 -17.14 29.50
N ASP A 842 -52.68 -15.82 29.49
CA ASP A 842 -53.53 -15.10 30.46
C ASP A 842 -52.99 -14.62 31.84
N GLY A 843 -53.53 -13.48 32.31
CA GLY A 843 -53.29 -12.88 33.63
C GLY A 843 -52.66 -11.47 33.63
N GLY A 844 -53.33 -10.48 34.26
CA GLY A 844 -52.79 -9.13 34.55
C GLY A 844 -51.78 -9.09 35.72
N THR A 845 -51.26 -7.94 36.15
CA THR A 845 -51.77 -6.55 36.05
C THR A 845 -50.60 -5.53 36.00
N GLU A 846 -50.90 -4.22 36.03
CA GLU A 846 -49.99 -3.07 35.84
C GLU A 846 -49.08 -2.71 37.04
N GLU A 847 -48.23 -1.69 36.81
CA GLU A 847 -47.33 -0.98 37.73
C GLU A 847 -46.09 -1.79 38.22
N ASP A 848 -44.87 -1.27 38.22
CA ASP A 848 -44.46 0.12 38.50
C ASP A 848 -43.24 0.58 37.65
N LYS A 849 -42.98 1.90 37.59
CA LYS A 849 -41.80 2.51 36.95
C LYS A 849 -40.94 3.25 37.98
N ASN A 850 -39.79 2.70 38.37
CA ASN A 850 -38.61 3.50 38.75
C ASN A 850 -37.30 2.71 38.90
N ASN A 851 -36.21 3.38 38.52
CA ASN A 851 -34.79 3.18 38.87
C ASN A 851 -33.98 1.92 38.47
N ASP A 852 -32.69 2.21 38.25
CA ASP A 852 -31.47 1.40 38.37
C ASP A 852 -31.35 0.07 37.60
N ASN A 853 -30.49 0.11 36.57
CA ASN A 853 -29.93 -1.03 35.83
C ASN A 853 -29.50 -2.21 36.74
N PRO A 854 -30.24 -3.33 36.75
CA PRO A 854 -29.68 -4.62 37.16
C PRO A 854 -28.91 -5.20 35.97
N THR A 855 -27.78 -5.84 36.21
CA THR A 855 -27.17 -6.70 35.17
C THR A 855 -28.18 -7.77 34.77
N LYS A 856 -28.66 -7.74 33.51
CA LYS A 856 -29.64 -8.68 32.92
C LYS A 856 -29.27 -10.12 33.29
N VAL A 857 -29.93 -10.68 34.31
CA VAL A 857 -29.56 -11.98 34.87
C VAL A 857 -30.04 -13.06 33.91
N LEU A 858 -29.09 -13.72 33.23
CA LEU A 858 -29.38 -14.84 32.33
C LEU A 858 -30.23 -15.89 33.08
N PRO A 859 -31.39 -16.30 32.54
CA PRO A 859 -32.25 -17.26 33.20
C PRO A 859 -31.59 -18.64 33.23
N ILE A 860 -31.86 -19.44 34.27
CA ILE A 860 -31.34 -20.80 34.39
C ILE A 860 -31.85 -21.62 33.19
N PRO A 861 -30.98 -22.26 32.38
CA PRO A 861 -31.42 -23.05 31.23
C PRO A 861 -32.39 -24.16 31.66
N LYS A 862 -33.59 -24.19 31.06
CA LYS A 862 -34.69 -25.12 31.39
C LYS A 862 -34.26 -26.60 31.37
N TYR A 863 -33.28 -26.94 30.53
CA TYR A 863 -32.68 -28.27 30.37
C TYR A 863 -31.91 -28.77 31.61
N THR A 864 -31.68 -30.07 31.73
CA THR A 864 -30.99 -30.71 32.86
C THR A 864 -29.45 -30.65 32.74
N SER A 865 -28.75 -30.09 33.73
CA SER A 865 -27.28 -30.17 33.77
C SER A 865 -26.84 -31.59 34.13
N PHE A 866 -25.91 -32.15 33.34
CA PHE A 866 -25.41 -33.54 33.46
C PHE A 866 -26.52 -34.62 33.49
N PHE A 867 -27.71 -34.34 32.96
CA PHE A 867 -28.92 -35.20 33.11
C PHE A 867 -29.37 -35.46 34.57
N ILE A 868 -28.75 -34.82 35.57
CA ILE A 868 -28.98 -35.04 37.01
C ILE A 868 -29.64 -33.82 37.66
N PHE A 869 -29.25 -32.60 37.27
CA PHE A 869 -29.70 -31.37 37.92
C PHE A 869 -30.76 -30.63 37.09
N SER A 870 -32.03 -30.89 37.40
CA SER A 870 -33.17 -30.10 36.90
C SER A 870 -33.05 -28.62 37.27
N HIS A 871 -33.73 -27.75 36.50
CA HIS A 871 -33.75 -26.30 36.72
C HIS A 871 -34.35 -25.91 38.10
N THR A 872 -35.22 -26.74 38.68
CA THR A 872 -35.79 -26.57 40.02
C THR A 872 -34.90 -27.04 41.18
N ASN A 873 -33.75 -27.66 40.90
CA ASN A 873 -32.92 -28.24 41.98
C ASN A 873 -32.25 -27.13 42.81
N SER A 874 -32.55 -27.09 44.11
CA SER A 874 -32.07 -26.07 45.06
C SER A 874 -30.54 -25.89 45.05
N PHE A 875 -29.77 -26.96 44.81
CA PHE A 875 -28.32 -26.88 44.70
C PHE A 875 -27.87 -26.17 43.42
N ARG A 876 -28.54 -26.41 42.28
CA ARG A 876 -28.26 -25.71 41.01
C ARG A 876 -28.67 -24.24 41.09
N VAL A 877 -29.81 -23.93 41.72
CA VAL A 877 -30.25 -22.56 42.00
C VAL A 877 -29.24 -21.84 42.91
N PHE A 878 -28.72 -22.51 43.95
CA PHE A 878 -27.66 -21.97 44.80
C PHE A 878 -26.36 -21.71 44.02
N CYS A 879 -25.90 -22.66 43.20
CA CYS A 879 -24.72 -22.45 42.33
C CYS A 879 -24.90 -21.25 41.38
N HIS A 880 -26.09 -21.10 40.78
CA HIS A 880 -26.41 -19.95 39.93
C HIS A 880 -26.38 -18.62 40.70
N ALA A 881 -26.98 -18.57 41.89
CA ALA A 881 -26.96 -17.40 42.75
C ALA A 881 -25.53 -17.01 43.17
N VAL A 882 -24.67 -17.98 43.49
CA VAL A 882 -23.24 -17.74 43.79
C VAL A 882 -22.49 -17.23 42.54
N CYS A 883 -22.69 -17.85 41.38
CA CYS A 883 -22.03 -17.44 40.13
C CYS A 883 -22.36 -16.00 39.71
N ASN A 884 -23.60 -15.56 39.94
CA ASN A 884 -24.09 -14.22 39.59
C ASN A 884 -23.79 -13.15 40.66
N HIS A 885 -23.32 -13.53 41.83
CA HIS A 885 -23.04 -12.56 42.90
C HIS A 885 -21.82 -11.68 42.56
N SER A 886 -21.97 -10.36 42.65
CA SER A 886 -20.92 -9.38 42.29
C SER A 886 -19.58 -9.64 42.99
N LEU A 887 -19.61 -9.87 44.31
CA LEU A 887 -18.43 -10.27 45.09
C LEU A 887 -17.73 -11.53 44.55
N PHE A 888 -18.45 -12.54 44.05
CA PHE A 888 -17.83 -13.75 43.49
C PHE A 888 -17.05 -13.43 42.21
N GLY A 889 -17.64 -12.61 41.32
CA GLY A 889 -16.95 -12.12 40.12
C GLY A 889 -15.68 -11.33 40.47
N ASN A 890 -15.77 -10.42 41.44
CA ASN A 890 -14.65 -9.57 41.86
C ASN A 890 -13.54 -10.37 42.57
N ILE A 891 -13.88 -11.33 43.44
CA ILE A 891 -12.92 -12.23 44.10
C ILE A 891 -12.15 -13.04 43.05
N ILE A 892 -12.86 -13.63 42.08
CA ILE A 892 -12.23 -14.38 40.99
C ILE A 892 -11.29 -13.51 40.15
N LEU A 893 -11.69 -12.26 39.85
CA LEU A 893 -10.82 -11.31 39.12
C LEU A 893 -9.54 -10.99 39.91
N VAL A 894 -9.65 -10.73 41.22
CA VAL A 894 -8.49 -10.54 42.10
C VAL A 894 -7.61 -11.79 42.15
N CYS A 895 -8.20 -12.99 42.21
CA CYS A 895 -7.44 -14.24 42.13
C CYS A 895 -6.72 -14.41 40.77
N ILE A 896 -7.31 -13.99 39.65
CA ILE A 896 -6.65 -13.99 38.33
C ILE A 896 -5.46 -13.03 38.32
N LEU A 897 -5.63 -11.80 38.84
CA LEU A 897 -4.56 -10.81 38.90
C LEU A 897 -3.39 -11.27 39.78
N ILE A 898 -3.67 -11.76 41.01
CA ILE A 898 -2.63 -12.27 41.92
C ILE A 898 -1.95 -13.52 41.32
N SER A 899 -2.71 -14.47 40.75
CA SER A 899 -2.13 -15.65 40.10
C SER A 899 -1.29 -15.30 38.86
N SER A 900 -1.53 -14.14 38.22
CA SER A 900 -0.75 -13.67 37.07
C SER A 900 0.54 -12.96 37.54
N GLY A 901 0.45 -12.11 38.57
CA GLY A 901 1.63 -11.50 39.19
C GLY A 901 2.59 -12.52 39.80
N MET A 902 2.07 -13.63 40.34
CA MET A 902 2.89 -14.75 40.82
C MET A 902 3.60 -15.52 39.70
N LEU A 903 3.04 -15.58 38.49
CA LEU A 903 3.73 -16.17 37.33
C LEU A 903 4.91 -15.28 36.89
N ALA A 904 4.74 -13.95 36.93
CA ALA A 904 5.82 -13.00 36.68
C ALA A 904 6.93 -12.98 37.76
N ALA A 905 6.68 -13.59 38.92
CA ALA A 905 7.64 -13.69 40.02
C ALA A 905 8.47 -15.00 40.01
N GLU A 906 8.18 -15.95 39.11
CA GLU A 906 8.87 -17.25 39.00
C GLU A 906 10.35 -17.06 38.59
N ASP A 907 11.24 -17.86 39.17
CA ASP A 907 12.69 -17.86 38.87
C ASP A 907 12.98 -18.84 37.72
N PRO A 908 13.33 -18.37 36.51
CA PRO A 908 13.58 -19.26 35.36
C PRO A 908 14.95 -19.95 35.45
N LEU A 909 15.90 -19.44 36.25
CA LEU A 909 17.26 -19.95 36.34
C LEU A 909 17.39 -21.03 37.42
N ARG A 910 16.66 -20.89 38.54
CA ARG A 910 16.77 -21.77 39.72
C ARG A 910 15.40 -22.36 40.08
N SER A 911 15.04 -23.45 39.39
CA SER A 911 13.78 -24.19 39.58
C SER A 911 13.47 -24.54 41.03
N ASP A 912 14.52 -24.85 41.80
CA ASP A 912 14.42 -25.43 43.15
C ASP A 912 14.58 -24.36 44.24
N SER A 913 14.63 -23.07 43.87
CA SER A 913 14.69 -21.94 44.80
C SER A 913 13.49 -21.91 45.75
N GLU A 914 13.68 -21.46 47.00
CA GLU A 914 12.58 -21.32 47.97
C GLU A 914 11.44 -20.44 47.44
N ARG A 915 11.77 -19.41 46.64
CA ARG A 915 10.80 -18.61 45.87
C ARG A 915 9.89 -19.50 45.02
N ASN A 916 10.46 -20.34 44.16
CA ASN A 916 9.67 -21.25 43.30
C ASN A 916 8.93 -22.32 44.09
N ARG A 917 9.50 -22.81 45.21
CA ARG A 917 8.81 -23.75 46.12
C ARG A 917 7.54 -23.12 46.70
N ILE A 918 7.62 -21.85 47.15
CA ILE A 918 6.49 -21.07 47.67
C ILE A 918 5.47 -20.76 46.57
N LEU A 919 5.91 -20.26 45.41
CA LEU A 919 5.02 -19.96 44.27
C LEU A 919 4.28 -21.21 43.79
N ASN A 920 4.93 -22.37 43.77
CA ASN A 920 4.30 -23.65 43.42
C ASN A 920 3.23 -24.12 44.43
N TYR A 921 3.23 -23.65 45.69
CA TYR A 921 2.10 -23.87 46.60
C TYR A 921 0.91 -22.96 46.28
N PHE A 922 1.17 -21.68 45.99
CA PHE A 922 0.12 -20.75 45.54
C PHE A 922 -0.49 -21.17 44.18
N ASP A 923 0.30 -21.72 43.26
CA ASP A 923 -0.15 -22.31 41.99
C ASP A 923 -1.23 -23.38 42.19
N ILE A 924 -1.03 -24.26 43.18
CA ILE A 924 -1.99 -25.31 43.56
C ILE A 924 -3.26 -24.67 44.16
N PHE A 925 -3.11 -23.68 45.04
CA PHE A 925 -4.24 -22.94 45.62
C PHE A 925 -5.10 -22.27 44.56
N PHE A 926 -4.52 -21.46 43.67
CA PHE A 926 -5.28 -20.77 42.61
C PHE A 926 -5.87 -21.75 41.59
N THR A 927 -5.14 -22.80 41.20
CA THR A 927 -5.70 -23.87 40.34
C THR A 927 -6.91 -24.54 40.99
N THR A 928 -6.90 -24.72 42.32
CA THR A 928 -8.05 -25.28 43.06
C THR A 928 -9.24 -24.31 43.08
N VAL A 929 -9.01 -23.02 43.37
CA VAL A 929 -10.06 -21.98 43.34
C VAL A 929 -10.71 -21.89 41.95
N PHE A 930 -9.94 -21.91 40.88
CA PHE A 930 -10.46 -21.88 39.51
C PHE A 930 -11.14 -23.19 39.08
N THR A 931 -10.71 -24.34 39.62
CA THR A 931 -11.44 -25.61 39.44
C THR A 931 -12.83 -25.53 40.07
N ILE A 932 -12.93 -24.98 41.29
CA ILE A 932 -14.23 -24.75 41.97
C ILE A 932 -15.10 -23.77 41.17
N GLU A 933 -14.52 -22.67 40.67
CA GLU A 933 -15.23 -21.71 39.81
C GLU A 933 -15.88 -22.37 38.59
N ILE A 934 -15.13 -23.22 37.88
CA ILE A 934 -15.62 -23.93 36.69
C ILE A 934 -16.65 -24.98 37.07
N CYS A 935 -16.47 -25.73 38.15
CA CYS A 935 -17.48 -26.67 38.63
C CYS A 935 -18.82 -25.97 38.91
N LEU A 936 -18.82 -24.83 39.60
CA LEU A 936 -20.02 -24.03 39.86
C LEU A 936 -20.68 -23.53 38.56
N LYS A 937 -19.88 -22.97 37.64
CA LYS A 937 -20.34 -22.53 36.30
C LYS A 937 -20.99 -23.67 35.50
N VAL A 938 -20.36 -24.85 35.44
CA VAL A 938 -20.84 -25.99 34.64
C VAL A 938 -22.07 -26.67 35.27
N ILE A 939 -22.19 -26.70 36.59
CA ILE A 939 -23.43 -27.14 37.28
C ILE A 939 -24.58 -26.19 36.95
N SER A 940 -24.31 -24.88 36.99
CA SER A 940 -25.28 -23.81 36.71
C SER A 940 -25.79 -23.83 35.26
N TYR A 941 -24.89 -23.65 34.30
CA TYR A 941 -25.20 -23.47 32.88
C TYR A 941 -25.16 -24.76 32.04
N GLY A 942 -24.82 -25.91 32.61
CA GLY A 942 -24.73 -27.17 31.87
C GLY A 942 -23.46 -27.29 31.02
N PHE A 943 -23.14 -28.51 30.57
CA PHE A 943 -21.84 -28.82 29.95
C PHE A 943 -21.75 -28.45 28.46
N ILE A 944 -22.50 -29.13 27.57
CA ILE A 944 -22.34 -28.97 26.11
C ILE A 944 -23.62 -29.13 25.25
N LEU A 945 -24.65 -29.83 25.74
CA LEU A 945 -25.71 -30.40 24.90
C LEU A 945 -26.81 -29.43 24.42
N HIS A 946 -27.03 -28.30 25.07
CA HIS A 946 -28.10 -27.34 24.76
C HIS A 946 -27.52 -25.97 24.34
N PRO A 947 -28.27 -25.08 23.64
CA PRO A 947 -27.73 -23.82 23.13
C PRO A 947 -27.07 -22.94 24.21
N GLY A 948 -27.72 -22.76 25.37
CA GLY A 948 -27.14 -22.02 26.51
C GLY A 948 -26.07 -22.77 27.34
N ALA A 949 -25.37 -23.77 26.79
CA ALA A 949 -24.42 -24.60 27.53
C ALA A 949 -23.01 -23.98 27.64
N PHE A 950 -22.33 -24.20 28.77
CA PHE A 950 -21.09 -23.50 29.11
C PHE A 950 -20.00 -23.60 28.03
N LEU A 951 -19.77 -24.78 27.45
CA LEU A 951 -18.71 -25.01 26.44
C LEU A 951 -18.98 -24.41 25.06
N ARG A 952 -20.21 -23.95 24.75
CA ARG A 952 -20.49 -23.35 23.42
C ARG A 952 -19.88 -21.96 23.25
N SER A 953 -19.50 -21.27 24.34
CA SER A 953 -18.80 -19.99 24.27
C SER A 953 -17.27 -20.19 24.23
N ALA A 954 -16.61 -19.61 23.22
CA ALA A 954 -15.15 -19.69 23.07
C ALA A 954 -14.37 -19.15 24.28
N PHE A 955 -14.87 -18.13 24.98
CA PHE A 955 -14.24 -17.59 26.18
C PHE A 955 -14.34 -18.55 27.38
N ASN A 956 -15.43 -19.32 27.48
CA ASN A 956 -15.61 -20.36 28.49
C ASN A 956 -14.79 -21.62 28.19
N LEU A 957 -14.57 -21.92 26.90
CA LEU A 957 -13.65 -22.97 26.46
C LEU A 957 -12.20 -22.64 26.84
N LEU A 958 -11.78 -21.36 26.73
CA LEU A 958 -10.48 -20.87 27.21
C LEU A 958 -10.36 -21.03 28.74
N ASP A 959 -11.38 -20.63 29.51
CA ASP A 959 -11.44 -20.85 30.97
C ASP A 959 -11.13 -22.31 31.34
N ILE A 960 -11.78 -23.26 30.66
CA ILE A 960 -11.57 -24.70 30.85
C ILE A 960 -10.18 -25.16 30.42
N LEU A 961 -9.67 -24.70 29.28
CA LEU A 961 -8.35 -25.07 28.77
C LEU A 961 -7.24 -24.73 29.78
N VAL A 962 -7.27 -23.53 30.37
CA VAL A 962 -6.25 -23.07 31.33
C VAL A 962 -6.24 -23.91 32.61
N VAL A 963 -7.42 -24.27 33.13
CA VAL A 963 -7.53 -25.10 34.34
C VAL A 963 -7.17 -26.56 34.03
N ALA A 964 -7.60 -27.10 32.89
CA ALA A 964 -7.22 -28.45 32.44
C ALA A 964 -5.70 -28.60 32.29
N VAL A 965 -5.04 -27.67 31.60
CA VAL A 965 -3.57 -27.62 31.50
C VAL A 965 -2.90 -27.60 32.88
N SER A 966 -3.41 -26.80 33.81
CA SER A 966 -2.86 -26.68 35.17
C SER A 966 -2.99 -28.01 35.95
N LEU A 967 -4.15 -28.66 35.88
CA LEU A 967 -4.42 -29.96 36.53
C LEU A 967 -3.63 -31.11 35.88
N ILE A 968 -3.48 -31.13 34.56
CA ILE A 968 -2.63 -32.10 33.84
C ILE A 968 -1.17 -31.92 34.26
N SER A 969 -0.67 -30.69 34.28
CA SER A 969 0.69 -30.35 34.74
C SER A 969 0.96 -30.85 36.17
N PHE A 970 0.00 -30.68 37.09
CA PHE A 970 0.12 -31.18 38.47
C PHE A 970 0.00 -32.72 38.59
N THR A 971 -0.91 -33.35 37.87
CA THR A 971 -1.11 -34.81 37.93
C THR A 971 0.05 -35.59 37.32
N PHE A 972 0.66 -35.10 36.24
CA PHE A 972 1.91 -35.64 35.70
C PHE A 972 3.08 -35.45 36.69
N LYS A 973 3.18 -34.30 37.37
CA LYS A 973 4.21 -34.02 38.39
C LYS A 973 4.06 -34.88 39.67
N SER A 974 2.87 -35.39 39.98
CA SER A 974 2.58 -36.08 41.25
C SER A 974 2.38 -37.60 41.14
N LYS A 975 1.91 -38.12 40.01
CA LYS A 975 1.73 -39.58 39.82
C LYS A 975 2.90 -40.27 39.12
N LEU A 976 3.79 -39.52 38.47
CA LEU A 976 4.85 -40.10 37.62
C LEU A 976 6.24 -39.97 38.26
N ASN A 977 6.52 -40.79 39.28
CA ASN A 977 7.87 -41.03 39.81
C ASN A 977 8.73 -41.86 38.83
N ILE A 978 8.78 -41.44 37.57
CA ILE A 978 9.63 -42.02 36.52
C ILE A 978 10.74 -41.01 36.23
N SER A 979 11.89 -41.26 36.86
CA SER A 979 13.15 -40.78 36.32
C SER A 979 13.37 -41.38 34.92
N GLN A 980 14.12 -40.69 34.07
CA GLN A 980 14.67 -41.22 32.81
C GLN A 980 13.64 -41.55 31.69
N ARG A 981 12.96 -40.53 31.17
CA ARG A 981 12.45 -40.55 29.77
C ARG A 981 12.31 -39.14 29.18
N ASP A 982 13.27 -38.73 28.37
CA ASP A 982 13.52 -37.32 28.01
C ASP A 982 12.36 -36.64 27.25
N GLY A 983 11.61 -37.41 26.45
CA GLY A 983 10.42 -36.90 25.76
C GLY A 983 9.33 -36.38 26.70
N ALA A 984 9.17 -36.96 27.90
CA ALA A 984 8.19 -36.49 28.88
C ALA A 984 8.56 -35.12 29.46
N ILE A 985 9.87 -34.83 29.57
CA ILE A 985 10.38 -33.56 30.09
C ILE A 985 10.03 -32.40 29.14
N SER A 986 10.11 -32.63 27.82
CA SER A 986 9.71 -31.63 26.82
C SER A 986 8.22 -31.31 26.89
N VAL A 987 7.35 -32.32 26.90
CA VAL A 987 5.88 -32.12 27.00
C VAL A 987 5.49 -31.42 28.30
N VAL A 988 6.10 -31.79 29.44
CA VAL A 988 5.85 -31.12 30.72
C VAL A 988 6.36 -29.67 30.74
N LYS A 989 7.43 -29.32 30.00
CA LYS A 989 7.84 -27.93 29.80
C LYS A 989 6.79 -27.14 28.99
N ILE A 990 6.31 -27.69 27.87
CA ILE A 990 5.26 -27.05 27.05
C ILE A 990 3.96 -26.82 27.87
N LEU A 991 3.54 -27.80 28.67
CA LEU A 991 2.39 -27.67 29.58
C LEU A 991 2.60 -26.67 30.72
N ARG A 992 3.84 -26.26 31.03
CA ARG A 992 4.10 -25.11 31.92
C ARG A 992 3.99 -23.79 31.16
N VAL A 993 4.51 -23.69 29.94
CA VAL A 993 4.38 -22.47 29.11
C VAL A 993 2.91 -22.09 28.91
N LEU A 994 2.03 -23.06 28.64
CA LEU A 994 0.58 -22.83 28.50
C LEU A 994 -0.12 -22.24 29.75
N ARG A 995 0.55 -22.17 30.91
CA ARG A 995 0.06 -21.42 32.09
C ARG A 995 0.04 -19.90 31.85
N VAL A 996 0.80 -19.39 30.88
CA VAL A 996 0.79 -17.98 30.45
C VAL A 996 -0.57 -17.52 29.92
N LEU A 997 -1.48 -18.45 29.63
CA LEU A 997 -2.86 -18.15 29.20
C LEU A 997 -3.78 -17.71 30.37
N ARG A 998 -3.30 -17.75 31.63
CA ARG A 998 -4.07 -17.34 32.83
C ARG A 998 -4.60 -15.89 32.81
N PRO A 999 -3.85 -14.87 32.38
CA PRO A 999 -4.35 -13.48 32.33
C PRO A 999 -5.49 -13.30 31.33
N LEU A 1000 -5.52 -14.08 30.24
CA LEU A 1000 -6.58 -14.02 29.21
C LEU A 1000 -7.97 -14.33 29.79
N ARG A 1001 -8.05 -15.03 30.92
CA ARG A 1001 -9.31 -15.26 31.65
C ARG A 1001 -9.97 -13.97 32.14
N ALA A 1002 -9.21 -12.88 32.28
CA ALA A 1002 -9.76 -11.56 32.59
C ALA A 1002 -10.63 -11.00 31.45
N ILE A 1003 -10.41 -11.40 30.19
CA ILE A 1003 -11.23 -10.98 29.03
C ILE A 1003 -12.71 -11.40 29.24
N ASN A 1004 -12.94 -12.61 29.78
CA ASN A 1004 -14.28 -13.12 30.08
C ASN A 1004 -14.95 -12.43 31.31
N ARG A 1005 -14.26 -11.49 31.97
CA ARG A 1005 -14.74 -10.78 33.17
C ARG A 1005 -14.81 -9.27 32.99
N ALA A 1006 -13.88 -8.67 32.25
CA ALA A 1006 -13.85 -7.24 31.97
C ALA A 1006 -14.59 -6.91 30.66
N LYS A 1007 -15.81 -6.36 30.76
CA LYS A 1007 -16.67 -6.02 29.59
C LYS A 1007 -15.93 -5.25 28.49
N GLY A 1008 -15.21 -4.18 28.84
CA GLY A 1008 -14.47 -3.36 27.87
C GLY A 1008 -13.39 -4.15 27.12
N LEU A 1009 -12.65 -5.03 27.80
CA LEU A 1009 -11.64 -5.87 27.16
C LEU A 1009 -12.27 -6.93 26.24
N LYS A 1010 -13.44 -7.47 26.61
CA LYS A 1010 -14.23 -8.35 25.72
C LYS A 1010 -14.62 -7.64 24.43
N VAL A 1011 -15.16 -6.42 24.52
CA VAL A 1011 -15.55 -5.61 23.34
C VAL A 1011 -14.34 -5.34 22.45
N VAL A 1012 -13.22 -4.86 23.00
CA VAL A 1012 -11.98 -4.60 22.23
C VAL A 1012 -11.52 -5.86 21.48
N VAL A 1013 -11.50 -7.03 22.14
CA VAL A 1013 -11.12 -8.30 21.49
C VAL A 1013 -12.11 -8.71 20.40
N GLN A 1014 -13.42 -8.47 20.58
CA GLN A 1014 -14.43 -8.73 19.55
C GLN A 1014 -14.23 -7.81 18.32
N CYS A 1015 -13.97 -6.52 18.52
CA CYS A 1015 -13.68 -5.58 17.43
C CYS A 1015 -12.42 -5.99 16.64
N VAL A 1016 -11.36 -6.44 17.32
CA VAL A 1016 -10.15 -6.95 16.66
C VAL A 1016 -10.46 -8.22 15.83
N ILE A 1017 -11.29 -9.14 16.31
CA ILE A 1017 -11.67 -10.35 15.56
C ILE A 1017 -12.47 -9.98 14.30
N VAL A 1018 -13.37 -8.99 14.37
CA VAL A 1018 -14.11 -8.49 13.20
C VAL A 1018 -13.15 -7.84 12.18
N ALA A 1019 -12.22 -6.99 12.64
CA ALA A 1019 -11.23 -6.35 11.78
C ALA A 1019 -10.28 -7.34 11.09
N ILE A 1020 -9.87 -8.42 11.77
CA ILE A 1020 -9.03 -9.47 11.16
C ILE A 1020 -9.74 -10.14 9.97
N LYS A 1021 -11.08 -10.30 10.03
CA LYS A 1021 -11.86 -10.90 8.93
C LYS A 1021 -11.83 -10.03 7.65
N THR A 1022 -11.85 -8.71 7.77
CA THR A 1022 -11.80 -7.79 6.62
C THR A 1022 -10.37 -7.60 6.11
N ILE A 1023 -9.41 -7.41 7.03
CA ILE A 1023 -7.97 -7.23 6.72
C ILE A 1023 -7.35 -8.50 6.10
N GLY A 1024 -7.88 -9.69 6.40
CA GLY A 1024 -7.34 -10.97 5.95
C GLY A 1024 -7.17 -11.11 4.43
N ASN A 1025 -8.02 -10.47 3.62
CA ASN A 1025 -7.83 -10.43 2.16
C ASN A 1025 -6.54 -9.68 1.77
N ILE A 1026 -6.28 -8.53 2.40
CA ILE A 1026 -5.10 -7.69 2.13
C ILE A 1026 -3.83 -8.41 2.61
N MET A 1027 -3.85 -8.97 3.84
CA MET A 1027 -2.73 -9.77 4.36
C MET A 1027 -2.39 -10.96 3.47
N LEU A 1028 -3.38 -11.62 2.87
CA LEU A 1028 -3.11 -12.70 1.93
C LEU A 1028 -2.40 -12.17 0.67
N VAL A 1029 -2.82 -11.02 0.13
CA VAL A 1029 -2.15 -10.39 -1.02
C VAL A 1029 -0.72 -9.98 -0.70
N THR A 1030 -0.43 -9.44 0.50
CA THR A 1030 0.95 -9.11 0.90
C THR A 1030 1.80 -10.37 1.06
N CYS A 1031 1.32 -11.40 1.76
CA CYS A 1031 2.06 -12.67 1.87
C CYS A 1031 2.27 -13.38 0.52
N LEU A 1032 1.35 -13.23 -0.44
CA LEU A 1032 1.53 -13.73 -1.81
C LEU A 1032 2.61 -12.93 -2.55
N LEU A 1033 2.66 -11.60 -2.37
CA LEU A 1033 3.66 -10.72 -2.95
C LEU A 1033 5.06 -10.99 -2.36
N GLU A 1034 5.16 -11.11 -1.03
CA GLU A 1034 6.37 -11.52 -0.29
C GLU A 1034 6.87 -12.88 -0.78
N PHE A 1035 5.99 -13.87 -0.91
CA PHE A 1035 6.34 -15.18 -1.46
C PHE A 1035 6.85 -15.07 -2.91
N MET A 1036 6.23 -14.25 -3.76
CA MET A 1036 6.72 -14.04 -5.13
C MET A 1036 8.11 -13.39 -5.15
N PHE A 1037 8.35 -12.37 -4.31
CA PHE A 1037 9.68 -11.78 -4.15
C PHE A 1037 10.69 -12.75 -3.53
N ALA A 1038 10.27 -13.65 -2.63
CA ALA A 1038 11.14 -14.65 -2.02
C ALA A 1038 11.67 -15.63 -3.07
N VAL A 1039 10.83 -16.11 -3.99
CA VAL A 1039 11.29 -16.97 -5.09
C VAL A 1039 12.15 -16.18 -6.08
N ILE A 1040 11.86 -14.90 -6.37
CA ILE A 1040 12.79 -14.04 -7.15
C ILE A 1040 14.16 -13.95 -6.44
N GLY A 1041 14.17 -13.72 -5.13
CA GLY A 1041 15.37 -13.65 -4.32
C GLY A 1041 16.20 -14.94 -4.39
N VAL A 1042 15.58 -16.10 -4.25
CA VAL A 1042 16.26 -17.40 -4.42
C VAL A 1042 16.86 -17.54 -5.83
N GLN A 1043 16.15 -17.16 -6.90
CA GLN A 1043 16.66 -17.22 -8.28
C GLN A 1043 17.86 -16.27 -8.54
N LEU A 1044 17.98 -15.18 -7.77
CA LEU A 1044 19.03 -14.18 -7.90
C LEU A 1044 20.22 -14.39 -6.93
N PHE A 1045 19.98 -14.91 -5.73
CA PHE A 1045 20.91 -14.80 -4.59
C PHE A 1045 21.28 -16.11 -3.89
N LYS A 1046 20.63 -17.25 -4.21
CA LYS A 1046 20.97 -18.54 -3.60
C LYS A 1046 22.45 -18.88 -3.71
N GLY A 1047 23.07 -19.31 -2.62
CA GLY A 1047 24.50 -19.63 -2.56
C GLY A 1047 25.46 -18.44 -2.59
N LYS A 1048 24.98 -17.19 -2.70
CA LYS A 1048 25.83 -15.99 -2.74
C LYS A 1048 26.04 -15.33 -1.37
N PHE A 1049 25.22 -15.69 -0.39
CA PHE A 1049 25.23 -15.12 0.97
C PHE A 1049 26.23 -15.84 1.91
N TYR A 1050 27.38 -16.25 1.35
CA TYR A 1050 28.50 -16.88 2.05
C TYR A 1050 29.75 -16.03 1.86
N ARG A 1051 30.58 -15.92 2.89
CA ARG A 1051 31.87 -15.20 2.87
C ARG A 1051 32.92 -15.94 3.70
N CYS A 1052 34.18 -15.82 3.32
CA CYS A 1052 35.26 -16.12 4.25
C CYS A 1052 35.37 -14.98 5.29
N ASN A 1053 35.87 -15.27 6.49
CA ASN A 1053 36.33 -14.23 7.42
C ASN A 1053 37.58 -13.50 6.87
N ASP A 1054 38.55 -14.23 6.32
CA ASP A 1054 39.61 -13.67 5.48
C ASP A 1054 39.04 -13.14 4.15
N ARG A 1055 38.80 -11.84 4.07
CA ARG A 1055 38.26 -11.18 2.87
C ARG A 1055 39.14 -11.32 1.62
N SER A 1056 40.39 -11.76 1.77
CA SER A 1056 41.26 -12.09 0.65
C SER A 1056 40.79 -13.33 -0.14
N LYS A 1057 39.83 -14.11 0.40
CA LYS A 1057 39.37 -15.41 -0.11
C LYS A 1057 37.89 -15.42 -0.50
N GLU A 1058 37.64 -15.38 -1.81
CA GLU A 1058 36.30 -15.43 -2.41
C GLU A 1058 35.72 -16.86 -2.55
N LEU A 1059 36.53 -17.90 -2.34
CA LEU A 1059 36.16 -19.30 -2.61
C LEU A 1059 36.25 -20.20 -1.38
N GLU A 1060 35.22 -21.01 -1.14
CA GLU A 1060 35.14 -22.07 -0.12
C GLU A 1060 36.30 -23.08 -0.20
N SER A 1061 36.87 -23.30 -1.39
CA SER A 1061 38.06 -24.13 -1.59
C SER A 1061 39.34 -23.51 -1.02
N GLU A 1062 39.42 -22.17 -0.99
CA GLU A 1062 40.59 -21.41 -0.51
C GLU A 1062 40.44 -20.88 0.92
N CYS A 1063 39.21 -20.77 1.43
CA CYS A 1063 38.91 -20.36 2.79
C CYS A 1063 39.25 -21.47 3.81
N LYS A 1064 40.53 -21.80 3.94
CA LYS A 1064 41.06 -22.90 4.78
C LYS A 1064 42.41 -22.54 5.40
N GLY A 1065 42.77 -23.25 6.48
CA GLY A 1065 43.97 -22.95 7.28
C GLY A 1065 43.87 -21.59 7.93
N ASN A 1066 45.00 -21.02 8.37
CA ASN A 1066 44.99 -19.82 9.20
C ASN A 1066 45.31 -18.54 8.39
N TYR A 1067 44.87 -17.40 8.91
CA TYR A 1067 45.20 -16.06 8.45
C TYR A 1067 45.63 -15.16 9.62
N ILE A 1068 46.07 -13.94 9.32
CA ILE A 1068 46.53 -12.97 10.33
C ILE A 1068 45.57 -11.79 10.32
N VAL A 1069 45.06 -11.45 11.50
CA VAL A 1069 44.33 -10.21 11.80
C VAL A 1069 45.30 -9.29 12.53
N TYR A 1070 45.25 -7.98 12.26
CA TYR A 1070 46.06 -6.98 12.95
C TYR A 1070 45.16 -6.15 13.87
N GLN A 1071 45.33 -6.27 15.19
CA GLN A 1071 44.53 -5.45 16.13
C GLN A 1071 44.80 -3.96 15.90
N ASP A 1072 43.75 -3.15 15.94
CA ASP A 1072 43.78 -1.70 15.64
C ASP A 1072 44.31 -1.35 14.23
N GLY A 1073 44.53 -2.36 13.37
CA GLY A 1073 45.29 -2.23 12.13
C GLY A 1073 46.82 -2.10 12.31
N ASP A 1074 47.34 -2.25 13.52
CA ASP A 1074 48.78 -2.19 13.81
C ASP A 1074 49.48 -3.47 13.31
N ILE A 1075 50.35 -3.30 12.31
CA ILE A 1075 51.19 -4.36 11.73
C ILE A 1075 52.05 -5.08 12.79
N ASN A 1076 52.34 -4.41 13.91
CA ASN A 1076 53.10 -4.98 15.02
C ASN A 1076 52.26 -5.87 15.97
N ARG A 1077 50.94 -5.99 15.74
CA ARG A 1077 49.98 -6.75 16.59
C ARG A 1077 49.23 -7.87 15.83
N PRO A 1078 49.94 -8.87 15.27
CA PRO A 1078 49.31 -9.98 14.56
C PRO A 1078 48.66 -10.99 15.52
N ILE A 1079 47.36 -11.20 15.40
CA ILE A 1079 46.62 -12.36 15.93
C ILE A 1079 46.44 -13.38 14.80
N VAL A 1080 46.57 -14.67 15.12
CA VAL A 1080 46.38 -15.78 14.16
C VAL A 1080 45.01 -16.41 14.36
N GLU A 1081 44.15 -16.30 13.36
CA GLU A 1081 42.81 -16.89 13.34
C GLU A 1081 42.69 -18.04 12.32
N GLU A 1082 41.75 -18.95 12.53
CA GLU A 1082 41.37 -19.96 11.53
C GLU A 1082 40.42 -19.37 10.48
N ARG A 1083 40.60 -19.72 9.20
CA ARG A 1083 39.67 -19.34 8.14
C ARG A 1083 38.38 -20.14 8.23
N LEU A 1084 37.26 -19.45 8.35
CA LEU A 1084 35.92 -20.03 8.41
C LEU A 1084 35.07 -19.51 7.25
N TRP A 1085 34.41 -20.43 6.55
CA TRP A 1085 33.44 -20.11 5.50
C TRP A 1085 32.07 -19.87 6.14
N VAL A 1086 31.81 -18.60 6.46
CA VAL A 1086 30.65 -18.15 7.24
C VAL A 1086 29.47 -17.85 6.32
N LYS A 1087 28.29 -18.34 6.71
CA LYS A 1087 27.00 -18.02 6.08
C LYS A 1087 26.35 -16.83 6.77
N ASN A 1088 25.69 -15.94 6.04
CA ASN A 1088 24.87 -14.90 6.68
C ASN A 1088 23.61 -15.49 7.35
N SER A 1089 23.17 -14.89 8.45
CA SER A 1089 21.98 -15.35 9.20
C SER A 1089 20.69 -15.21 8.40
N PHE A 1090 20.54 -14.10 7.69
CA PHE A 1090 19.48 -13.87 6.71
C PHE A 1090 20.02 -14.15 5.30
N HIS A 1091 19.34 -15.01 4.55
CA HIS A 1091 19.86 -15.53 3.28
C HIS A 1091 18.76 -16.08 2.36
N PHE A 1092 19.05 -16.07 1.04
CA PHE A 1092 18.14 -16.49 -0.02
C PHE A 1092 18.46 -17.90 -0.58
N ASP A 1093 18.79 -18.87 0.28
CA ASP A 1093 19.11 -20.24 -0.18
C ASP A 1093 17.86 -21.09 -0.41
N ASP A 1094 16.79 -20.81 0.33
CA ASP A 1094 15.53 -21.55 0.41
C ASP A 1094 14.38 -20.54 0.50
N VAL A 1095 13.21 -20.85 -0.07
CA VAL A 1095 12.10 -19.88 -0.15
C VAL A 1095 11.58 -19.46 1.24
N SER A 1096 11.63 -20.34 2.24
CA SER A 1096 11.23 -20.00 3.63
C SER A 1096 12.18 -18.99 4.29
N MET A 1097 13.49 -19.15 4.09
CA MET A 1097 14.48 -18.19 4.62
C MET A 1097 14.52 -16.90 3.80
N ALA A 1098 14.22 -16.97 2.50
CA ALA A 1098 14.00 -15.79 1.68
C ALA A 1098 12.76 -14.99 2.12
N MET A 1099 11.65 -15.64 2.51
CA MET A 1099 10.49 -14.97 3.11
C MET A 1099 10.85 -14.32 4.46
N LEU A 1100 11.60 -15.00 5.34
CA LEU A 1100 12.07 -14.41 6.61
C LEU A 1100 13.00 -13.20 6.38
N THR A 1101 13.88 -13.29 5.39
CA THR A 1101 14.81 -12.21 5.01
C THR A 1101 14.07 -11.01 4.41
N LEU A 1102 13.00 -11.25 3.63
CA LEU A 1102 12.15 -10.16 3.14
C LEU A 1102 11.24 -9.58 4.23
N PHE A 1103 10.85 -10.37 5.23
CA PHE A 1103 10.11 -9.88 6.37
C PHE A 1103 10.92 -8.87 7.19
N THR A 1104 12.20 -9.13 7.48
CA THR A 1104 13.07 -8.14 8.16
C THR A 1104 13.34 -6.91 7.30
N VAL A 1105 13.53 -7.06 5.99
CA VAL A 1105 13.59 -5.91 5.06
C VAL A 1105 12.27 -5.11 5.06
N SER A 1106 11.12 -5.75 5.32
CA SER A 1106 9.80 -5.10 5.41
C SER A 1106 9.50 -4.42 6.75
N THR A 1107 10.15 -4.83 7.85
CA THR A 1107 10.15 -4.07 9.12
C THR A 1107 11.15 -2.91 9.10
N PHE A 1108 11.96 -2.83 8.04
CA PHE A 1108 13.15 -1.99 7.89
C PHE A 1108 14.32 -2.31 8.85
N GLU A 1109 14.19 -3.32 9.71
CA GLU A 1109 15.26 -3.69 10.67
C GLU A 1109 16.41 -4.44 9.97
N GLY A 1110 17.64 -3.95 10.14
CA GLY A 1110 18.88 -4.54 9.62
C GLY A 1110 19.02 -4.53 8.10
N TRP A 1111 18.13 -3.86 7.35
CA TRP A 1111 18.07 -3.98 5.90
C TRP A 1111 19.36 -3.54 5.15
N PRO A 1112 20.15 -2.52 5.59
CA PRO A 1112 21.40 -2.14 4.94
C PRO A 1112 22.54 -3.18 5.08
N GLN A 1113 22.36 -4.17 5.95
CA GLN A 1113 23.34 -5.23 6.22
C GLN A 1113 23.14 -6.47 5.33
N ILE A 1114 21.96 -6.60 4.69
CA ILE A 1114 21.48 -7.74 3.89
C ILE A 1114 21.89 -7.61 2.42
#